data_AF-A0A359G382-F1
#
_entry.id   AF-A0A359G382-F1
#
_cell.length_a   1.000
_cell.length_b   1.000
_cell.length_c   1.000
_cell.angle_alpha   90.00
_cell.angle_beta   90.00
_cell.angle_gamma   90.00
#
_symmetry.space_group_name_H-M   'P 1'
#
loop_
_entity.id
_entity.type
_entity.pdbx_description
1 polymer ?
#
loop_
_entity_poly.entity_id
_entity_poly.type
_entity_poly.pdbx_seq_one_letter_code
_entity_poly.pdbx_strand_id
1 'polypeptide(L)'
;MKKLLLTLAAACVALTAAADEGMWLLPYLQKMNIKDMKARGCKLSAEQIYSLNKSALKDAIVIFGGGCTGEIVSPEGLLFTNHHCGFGAIQSLSSVEHDYLKYGFWAQNNAGELPAPGLRVTFIRKIADVTADILGNVPSTAGQEEYTAIVRENVKALTERLEAENPGMTVSVRPFFEGNQYFSFVMEVFTDIRLVGTPPQSIGKFGGDTDNWMWPRHTGDFSVFRVYAGPDNKPADYSPENRPYRADKYLKVSLAGVKENDFAMIMGFPGSTQRYATSYELADMLEVSNPQRIFIRGERQEILWKDMLASDKVRIQYASKYAGSSNYWKNSIGMSRGIKKLKVKERKQAQEASFQAWAEANTLPEEGYVDALAKVKSAVEGRSDSRAAMQYISEAFLGGIELLRPAMGVIRGDGLAEEVDADEVMARMGKWYKDYSPETDRKVAKRMMRIARENMKVLPSFYAEIVDKRFGGDIDAYVDYIYDNSAFTSEEKMKGLLADYSAEKAAADPVVPVVQSVVKLYQELGKEAGAYSAPFAEGRRKYVAGLMLQHPEKAWASDANFTLRLTYGRVLPYEPADGVEYNYYTTLKGVMEKEDPKNPAEFYVPERLKELYAARDFGPYANERGELVTCFLADCDITGGNSGSPVLNAKGELIGLAFDGNWEAMSGDVAFEPELQRTIAVDIRYVLFTIDKFAGARWLIDELDIVR
;
A
#
# COMPACT_ATOMS: atom_id res chain seq x y z
N MET A 1 42.84 -10.27 -39.78
CA MET A 1 41.41 -9.82 -39.81
C MET A 1 40.49 -10.61 -38.88
N LYS A 2 40.69 -11.91 -38.59
CA LYS A 2 39.84 -12.68 -37.65
C LYS A 2 40.03 -12.36 -36.14
N LYS A 3 41.11 -11.70 -35.73
CA LYS A 3 41.35 -11.29 -34.32
C LYS A 3 40.87 -9.87 -33.97
N LEU A 4 40.50 -9.04 -34.97
CA LEU A 4 39.92 -7.69 -34.72
C LEU A 4 38.39 -7.70 -34.68
N LEU A 5 37.74 -8.74 -35.22
CA LEU A 5 36.28 -8.89 -35.21
C LEU A 5 35.75 -9.52 -33.91
N LEU A 6 36.59 -10.23 -33.16
CA LEU A 6 36.23 -10.80 -31.84
C LEU A 6 36.33 -9.78 -30.70
N THR A 7 37.15 -8.72 -30.84
CA THR A 7 37.22 -7.62 -29.88
C THR A 7 36.15 -6.55 -30.09
N LEU A 8 35.60 -6.41 -31.30
CA LEU A 8 34.43 -5.54 -31.52
C LEU A 8 33.10 -6.20 -31.11
N ALA A 9 32.98 -7.53 -31.14
CA ALA A 9 31.79 -8.24 -30.67
C ALA A 9 31.67 -8.28 -29.13
N ALA A 10 32.79 -8.20 -28.40
CA ALA A 10 32.80 -8.12 -26.94
C ALA A 10 32.53 -6.70 -26.41
N ALA A 11 32.59 -5.66 -27.26
CA ALA A 11 32.36 -4.27 -26.87
C ALA A 11 30.88 -3.82 -27.00
N CYS A 12 30.00 -4.65 -27.59
CA CYS A 12 28.59 -4.33 -27.80
C CYS A 12 27.62 -4.97 -26.79
N VAL A 13 28.12 -5.61 -25.72
CA VAL A 13 27.28 -6.13 -24.60
C VAL A 13 27.60 -5.42 -23.28
N ALA A 14 28.32 -4.30 -23.31
CA ALA A 14 28.26 -3.33 -22.23
C ALA A 14 26.97 -2.50 -22.37
N LEU A 15 25.81 -3.17 -22.25
CA LEU A 15 24.63 -2.46 -21.75
C LEU A 15 25.05 -1.99 -20.37
N THR A 16 25.39 -0.70 -20.27
CA THR A 16 25.38 -0.03 -18.98
C THR A 16 24.01 -0.35 -18.40
N ALA A 17 23.96 -1.18 -17.36
CA ALA A 17 22.80 -1.31 -16.51
C ALA A 17 22.60 0.07 -15.88
N ALA A 18 21.95 0.96 -16.64
CA ALA A 18 21.50 2.24 -16.17
C ALA A 18 20.37 1.91 -15.20
N ALA A 19 20.55 2.25 -13.93
CA ALA A 19 19.58 1.93 -12.90
C ALA A 19 18.35 2.83 -13.06
N ASP A 20 17.41 2.42 -13.91
CA ASP A 20 16.03 2.93 -13.94
C ASP A 20 15.15 2.18 -12.90
N GLU A 21 15.50 0.94 -12.58
CA GLU A 21 14.88 0.10 -11.54
C GLU A 21 15.48 0.36 -10.15
N GLY A 22 14.66 0.41 -9.11
CA GLY A 22 15.12 0.28 -7.73
C GLY A 22 14.47 1.22 -6.71
N MET A 23 14.21 0.66 -5.53
CA MET A 23 13.75 1.36 -4.32
C MET A 23 14.90 1.39 -3.29
N TRP A 24 15.72 2.43 -3.37
CA TRP A 24 17.03 2.52 -2.73
C TRP A 24 16.98 2.96 -1.27
N LEU A 25 17.84 2.36 -0.44
CA LEU A 25 18.02 2.77 0.95
C LEU A 25 18.88 4.03 1.05
N LEU A 26 18.37 5.01 1.79
CA LEU A 26 18.96 6.33 1.91
C LEU A 26 20.42 6.32 2.45
N PRO A 27 20.78 5.54 3.48
CA PRO A 27 22.16 5.52 3.99
C PRO A 27 23.21 5.06 2.96
N TYR A 28 22.80 4.36 1.91
CA TYR A 28 23.73 3.85 0.88
C TYR A 28 23.79 4.71 -0.38
N LEU A 29 23.01 5.79 -0.48
CA LEU A 29 22.97 6.66 -1.66
C LEU A 29 24.35 7.17 -2.05
N GLN A 30 25.17 7.55 -1.07
CA GLN A 30 26.53 8.05 -1.32
C GLN A 30 27.43 7.01 -1.99
N LYS A 31 27.27 5.73 -1.62
CA LYS A 31 28.07 4.62 -2.14
C LYS A 31 27.54 4.09 -3.47
N MET A 32 26.23 4.08 -3.65
CA MET A 32 25.57 3.31 -4.72
C MET A 32 24.99 4.17 -5.84
N ASN A 33 24.32 5.29 -5.53
CA ASN A 33 23.39 5.93 -6.49
C ASN A 33 23.71 7.38 -6.83
N ILE A 34 24.31 8.16 -5.93
CA ILE A 34 24.40 9.63 -6.11
C ILE A 34 25.17 10.04 -7.36
N LYS A 35 26.16 9.25 -7.79
CA LYS A 35 26.90 9.47 -9.04
C LYS A 35 25.98 9.37 -10.25
N ASP A 36 25.13 8.35 -10.29
CA ASP A 36 24.16 8.12 -11.36
C ASP A 36 23.05 9.18 -11.35
N MET A 37 22.50 9.50 -10.17
CA MET A 37 21.53 10.58 -10.01
C MET A 37 22.04 11.92 -10.57
N LYS A 38 23.31 12.26 -10.29
CA LYS A 38 23.94 13.48 -10.81
C LYS A 38 24.16 13.43 -12.32
N ALA A 39 24.53 12.27 -12.86
CA ALA A 39 24.64 12.06 -14.31
C ALA A 39 23.29 12.26 -15.02
N ARG A 40 22.18 11.96 -14.33
CA ARG A 40 20.80 12.17 -14.78
C ARG A 40 20.23 13.56 -14.48
N GLY A 41 21.02 14.47 -13.93
CA GLY A 41 20.64 15.88 -13.74
C GLY A 41 20.35 16.31 -12.31
N CYS A 42 20.41 15.40 -11.31
CA CYS A 42 20.25 15.75 -9.91
C CYS A 42 21.30 16.80 -9.48
N LYS A 43 20.85 17.86 -8.80
CA LYS A 43 21.70 18.95 -8.26
C LYS A 43 22.00 18.79 -6.78
N LEU A 44 21.40 17.78 -6.13
CA LEU A 44 21.56 17.54 -4.70
C LEU A 44 22.82 16.70 -4.39
N SER A 45 23.35 16.88 -3.19
CA SER A 45 24.28 15.94 -2.57
C SER A 45 23.51 14.84 -1.82
N ALA A 46 24.18 13.72 -1.54
CA ALA A 46 23.58 12.67 -0.71
C ALA A 46 23.20 13.20 0.68
N GLU A 47 24.01 14.09 1.27
CA GLU A 47 23.71 14.72 2.58
C GLU A 47 22.45 15.58 2.57
N GLN A 48 22.11 16.23 1.43
CA GLN A 48 20.88 17.01 1.31
C GLN A 48 19.64 16.12 1.26
N ILE A 49 19.78 14.87 0.80
CA ILE A 49 18.70 13.87 0.75
C ILE A 49 18.58 13.17 2.11
N TYR A 50 19.70 12.71 2.64
CA TYR A 50 19.79 11.99 3.91
C TYR A 50 21.04 12.40 4.70
N SER A 51 20.82 12.85 5.94
CA SER A 51 21.88 13.08 6.91
C SER A 51 21.44 12.62 8.29
N LEU A 52 22.40 12.12 9.08
CA LEU A 52 22.20 11.79 10.50
C LEU A 52 22.31 13.03 11.40
N ASN A 53 23.07 14.03 10.96
CA ASN A 53 23.52 15.14 11.82
C ASN A 53 22.96 16.49 11.39
N LYS A 54 22.33 16.57 10.21
CA LYS A 54 21.80 17.80 9.61
C LYS A 54 20.39 17.55 9.13
N SER A 55 19.62 18.64 9.02
CA SER A 55 18.34 18.65 8.32
C SER A 55 18.53 18.23 6.85
N ALA A 56 17.72 17.28 6.40
CA ALA A 56 17.75 16.72 5.05
C ALA A 56 16.33 16.44 4.54
N LEU A 57 16.14 16.13 3.26
CA LEU A 57 14.81 15.90 2.69
C LEU A 57 14.01 14.84 3.46
N LYS A 58 14.67 13.80 4.01
CA LYS A 58 14.01 12.78 4.85
C LYS A 58 13.14 13.35 5.98
N ASP A 59 13.48 14.53 6.51
CA ASP A 59 12.81 15.12 7.67
C ASP A 59 11.44 15.70 7.32
N ALA A 60 11.17 15.90 6.03
CA ALA A 60 9.87 16.32 5.51
C ALA A 60 9.03 15.14 5.00
N ILE A 61 9.56 13.91 4.94
CA ILE A 61 8.86 12.74 4.41
C ILE A 61 8.37 11.87 5.56
N VAL A 62 7.07 11.60 5.60
CA VAL A 62 6.43 10.95 6.74
C VAL A 62 5.58 9.77 6.32
N ILE A 63 5.44 8.79 7.23
CA ILE A 63 4.39 7.77 7.09
C ILE A 63 3.08 8.45 7.45
N PHE A 64 2.11 8.39 6.56
CA PHE A 64 0.76 8.87 6.79
C PHE A 64 -0.16 7.68 7.09
N GLY A 65 -0.74 7.64 8.29
CA GLY A 65 -1.54 6.52 8.75
C GLY A 65 -0.73 5.22 8.82
N GLY A 66 -1.28 4.13 8.27
CA GLY A 66 -0.67 2.81 8.32
C GLY A 66 -0.18 2.26 6.98
N GLY A 67 -0.26 3.03 5.90
CA GLY A 67 -0.07 2.49 4.55
C GLY A 67 0.22 3.49 3.44
N CYS A 68 0.44 4.77 3.76
CA CYS A 68 0.72 5.82 2.78
C CYS A 68 1.94 6.64 3.17
N THR A 69 2.39 7.47 2.23
CA THR A 69 3.37 8.53 2.42
C THR A 69 2.65 9.87 2.52
N GLY A 70 3.25 10.83 3.21
CA GLY A 70 2.92 12.24 3.08
C GLY A 70 4.16 13.11 3.19
N GLU A 71 4.00 14.40 2.94
CA GLU A 71 5.08 15.37 2.96
C GLU A 71 4.71 16.67 3.67
N ILE A 72 5.65 17.18 4.48
CA ILE A 72 5.53 18.49 5.10
C ILE A 72 5.90 19.57 4.10
N VAL A 73 4.98 20.49 3.85
CA VAL A 73 5.07 21.53 2.80
C VAL A 73 5.07 22.96 3.35
N SER A 74 4.99 23.12 4.67
CA SER A 74 5.05 24.42 5.34
C SER A 74 5.83 24.37 6.67
N PRO A 75 6.30 25.53 7.18
CA PRO A 75 6.91 25.61 8.50
C PRO A 75 5.96 25.30 9.66
N GLU A 76 4.63 25.33 9.44
CA GLU A 76 3.61 25.07 10.45
C GLU A 76 2.96 23.69 10.28
N GLY A 77 3.71 22.72 9.74
CA GLY A 77 3.33 21.32 9.75
C GLY A 77 2.18 20.97 8.80
N LEU A 78 1.89 21.83 7.81
CA LEU A 78 0.97 21.52 6.73
C LEU A 78 1.52 20.33 5.95
N LEU A 79 0.65 19.35 5.70
CA LEU A 79 0.98 18.07 5.12
C LEU A 79 0.13 17.83 3.88
N PHE A 80 0.76 17.47 2.77
CA PHE A 80 0.07 16.92 1.61
C PHE A 80 0.21 15.40 1.57
N THR A 81 -0.85 14.73 1.11
CA THR A 81 -0.90 13.31 0.78
C THR A 81 -2.00 13.09 -0.26
N ASN A 82 -2.24 11.87 -0.72
CA ASN A 82 -3.32 11.60 -1.65
C ASN A 82 -4.72 11.68 -1.02
N HIS A 83 -5.74 11.98 -1.82
CA HIS A 83 -7.14 11.92 -1.42
C HIS A 83 -7.49 10.50 -0.96
N HIS A 84 -7.05 9.47 -1.70
CA HIS A 84 -7.32 8.09 -1.31
C HIS A 84 -6.60 7.65 -0.03
N CYS A 85 -5.48 8.29 0.34
CA CYS A 85 -4.79 8.08 1.61
C CYS A 85 -5.56 8.71 2.78
N GLY A 86 -6.06 9.93 2.59
CA GLY A 86 -6.95 10.60 3.55
C GLY A 86 -8.35 10.00 3.65
N PHE A 87 -8.75 9.15 2.68
CA PHE A 87 -10.14 8.73 2.47
C PHE A 87 -10.79 8.10 3.69
N GLY A 88 -10.06 7.26 4.43
CA GLY A 88 -10.58 6.65 5.66
C GLY A 88 -10.88 7.69 6.75
N ALA A 89 -10.00 8.68 6.92
CA ALA A 89 -10.23 9.77 7.86
C ALA A 89 -11.39 10.66 7.40
N ILE A 90 -11.42 11.04 6.11
CA ILE A 90 -12.47 11.89 5.52
C ILE A 90 -13.85 11.22 5.64
N GLN A 91 -13.94 9.93 5.31
CA GLN A 91 -15.17 9.13 5.45
C GLN A 91 -15.61 9.06 6.92
N SER A 92 -14.68 8.87 7.86
CA SER A 92 -15.02 8.81 9.29
C SER A 92 -15.63 10.12 9.82
N LEU A 93 -15.18 11.25 9.27
CA LEU A 93 -15.64 12.61 9.57
C LEU A 93 -16.91 13.01 8.80
N SER A 94 -17.27 12.28 7.75
CA SER A 94 -18.45 12.58 6.93
C SER A 94 -19.74 12.07 7.59
N SER A 95 -20.84 12.75 7.26
CA SER A 95 -22.20 12.34 7.57
C SER A 95 -23.13 12.67 6.40
N VAL A 96 -24.42 12.32 6.49
CA VAL A 96 -25.41 12.73 5.47
C VAL A 96 -25.57 14.25 5.45
N GLU A 97 -25.44 14.91 6.60
CA GLU A 97 -25.53 16.37 6.74
C GLU A 97 -24.25 17.06 6.25
N HIS A 98 -23.10 16.45 6.49
CA HIS A 98 -21.78 16.97 6.14
C HIS A 98 -21.01 15.93 5.31
N ASP A 99 -21.40 15.77 4.04
CA ASP A 99 -20.78 14.78 3.12
C ASP A 99 -19.49 15.34 2.51
N TYR A 100 -18.40 15.28 3.29
CA TYR A 100 -17.08 15.75 2.84
C TYR A 100 -16.51 14.91 1.69
N LEU A 101 -16.94 13.65 1.54
CA LEU A 101 -16.57 12.85 0.37
C LEU A 101 -17.17 13.45 -0.91
N LYS A 102 -18.47 13.77 -0.89
CA LYS A 102 -19.16 14.29 -2.08
C LYS A 102 -18.79 15.73 -2.41
N TYR A 103 -18.70 16.59 -1.40
CA TYR A 103 -18.56 18.04 -1.59
C TYR A 103 -17.16 18.59 -1.29
N GLY A 104 -16.27 17.77 -0.73
CA GLY A 104 -14.99 18.24 -0.23
C GLY A 104 -15.13 18.96 1.11
N PHE A 105 -14.00 19.44 1.62
CA PHE A 105 -13.92 20.22 2.86
C PHE A 105 -12.75 21.19 2.77
N TRP A 106 -12.89 22.40 3.31
CA TRP A 106 -11.81 23.39 3.36
C TRP A 106 -11.95 24.26 4.62
N ALA A 107 -11.03 24.11 5.55
CA ALA A 107 -10.96 24.95 6.74
C ALA A 107 -10.68 26.41 6.36
N GLN A 108 -11.33 27.35 7.04
CA GLN A 108 -11.15 28.79 6.80
C GLN A 108 -9.89 29.35 7.50
N ASN A 109 -9.38 28.62 8.49
CA ASN A 109 -8.19 28.90 9.30
C ASN A 109 -7.89 27.67 10.17
N ASN A 110 -6.80 27.72 10.96
CA ASN A 110 -6.39 26.63 11.84
C ASN A 110 -7.45 26.19 12.87
N ALA A 111 -8.34 27.09 13.31
CA ALA A 111 -9.39 26.74 14.27
C ALA A 111 -10.55 25.95 13.62
N GLY A 112 -10.68 26.03 12.29
CA GLY A 112 -11.66 25.25 11.52
C GLY A 112 -11.18 23.85 11.12
N GLU A 113 -9.94 23.48 11.41
CA GLU A 113 -9.38 22.17 11.07
C GLU A 113 -10.01 21.06 11.92
N LEU A 114 -10.41 19.95 11.29
CA LEU A 114 -11.15 18.88 11.96
C LEU A 114 -10.18 17.83 12.54
N PRO A 115 -10.19 17.55 13.85
CA PRO A 115 -9.42 16.44 14.41
C PRO A 115 -9.79 15.13 13.73
N ALA A 116 -8.81 14.28 13.42
CA ALA A 116 -9.02 12.97 12.81
C ALA A 116 -8.62 11.84 13.79
N PRO A 117 -9.51 11.42 14.72
CA PRO A 117 -9.17 10.49 15.79
C PRO A 117 -8.64 9.15 15.27
N GLY A 118 -7.45 8.77 15.75
CA GLY A 118 -6.79 7.50 15.40
C GLY A 118 -5.88 7.58 14.17
N LEU A 119 -5.88 8.70 13.43
CA LEU A 119 -4.87 8.97 12.41
C LEU A 119 -3.54 9.32 13.11
N ARG A 120 -2.42 8.84 12.56
CA ARG A 120 -1.07 9.11 13.06
C ARG A 120 -0.17 9.52 11.91
N VAL A 121 0.83 10.34 12.20
CA VAL A 121 1.91 10.67 11.26
C VAL A 121 3.24 10.34 11.92
N THR A 122 4.09 9.60 11.21
CA THR A 122 5.37 9.11 11.76
C THR A 122 6.56 9.68 10.98
N PHE A 123 7.44 10.37 11.68
CA PHE A 123 8.69 10.92 11.15
C PHE A 123 9.84 9.93 11.30
N ILE A 124 10.69 9.82 10.28
CA ILE A 124 11.93 9.00 10.34
C ILE A 124 13.09 9.87 10.81
N ARG A 125 13.48 9.72 12.08
CA ARG A 125 14.57 10.50 12.70
C ARG A 125 15.94 9.91 12.38
N LYS A 126 16.09 8.58 12.44
CA LYS A 126 17.36 7.90 12.16
C LYS A 126 17.15 6.60 11.40
N ILE A 127 18.09 6.29 10.50
CA ILE A 127 18.20 4.98 9.83
C ILE A 127 19.64 4.50 10.03
N ALA A 128 19.88 3.28 10.49
CA ALA A 128 21.23 2.76 10.62
C ALA A 128 21.30 1.31 10.17
N ASP A 129 22.38 0.95 9.47
CA ASP A 129 22.74 -0.44 9.20
C ASP A 129 23.19 -1.07 10.52
N VAL A 130 22.48 -2.11 10.94
CA VAL A 130 22.72 -2.86 12.17
C VAL A 130 22.96 -4.34 11.87
N THR A 131 23.34 -4.65 10.62
CA THR A 131 23.53 -6.03 10.17
C THR A 131 24.57 -6.75 11.01
N ALA A 132 25.66 -6.08 11.37
CA ALA A 132 26.69 -6.66 12.23
C ALA A 132 26.20 -6.94 13.67
N ASP A 133 25.37 -6.05 14.22
CA ASP A 133 24.77 -6.24 15.56
C ASP A 133 23.80 -7.43 15.58
N ILE A 134 23.11 -7.69 14.47
CA ILE A 134 22.09 -8.75 14.37
C ILE A 134 22.66 -10.09 13.93
N LEU A 135 23.63 -10.10 13.01
CA LEU A 135 24.14 -11.33 12.39
C LEU A 135 25.55 -11.72 12.85
N GLY A 136 26.25 -10.85 13.59
CA GLY A 136 27.66 -11.06 13.92
C GLY A 136 27.97 -12.31 14.76
N ASN A 137 27.00 -12.81 15.53
CA ASN A 137 27.11 -14.05 16.32
C ASN A 137 26.36 -15.24 15.70
N VAL A 138 25.77 -15.08 14.51
CA VAL A 138 25.02 -16.14 13.83
C VAL A 138 26.00 -17.00 13.03
N PRO A 139 26.15 -18.31 13.32
CA PRO A 139 27.03 -19.18 12.54
C PRO A 139 26.65 -19.20 11.06
N SER A 140 27.63 -19.19 10.15
CA SER A 140 27.38 -19.24 8.69
C SER A 140 26.68 -20.53 8.25
N THR A 141 26.84 -21.60 9.03
CA THR A 141 26.24 -22.93 8.86
C THR A 141 24.95 -23.13 9.67
N ALA A 142 24.45 -22.10 10.36
CA ALA A 142 23.23 -22.22 11.16
C ALA A 142 22.03 -22.58 10.29
N GLY A 143 21.30 -23.62 10.70
CA GLY A 143 20.01 -23.98 10.10
C GLY A 143 18.96 -22.89 10.34
N GLN A 144 17.84 -22.93 9.62
CA GLN A 144 16.86 -21.83 9.68
C GLN A 144 16.24 -21.59 11.06
N GLU A 145 15.99 -22.63 11.85
CA GLU A 145 15.43 -22.49 13.20
C GLU A 145 16.41 -21.80 14.15
N GLU A 146 17.66 -22.24 14.17
CA GLU A 146 18.74 -21.64 14.95
C GLU A 146 18.96 -20.18 14.53
N TYR A 147 19.06 -19.93 13.22
CA TYR A 147 19.13 -18.57 12.66
C TYR A 147 18.00 -17.68 13.20
N THR A 148 16.76 -18.17 13.11
CA THR A 148 15.57 -17.41 13.51
C THR A 148 15.56 -17.13 15.01
N ALA A 149 15.99 -18.09 15.84
CA ALA A 149 16.07 -17.95 17.28
C ALA A 149 17.11 -16.88 17.68
N ILE A 150 18.35 -16.99 17.18
CA ILE A 150 19.43 -16.05 17.50
C ILE A 150 19.07 -14.64 17.03
N VAL A 151 18.61 -14.50 15.80
CA VAL A 151 18.21 -13.19 15.23
C VAL A 151 17.08 -12.55 16.03
N ARG A 152 16.08 -13.33 16.47
CA ARG A 152 14.97 -12.79 17.28
C ARG A 152 15.49 -12.18 18.58
N GLU A 153 16.37 -12.87 19.30
CA GLU A 153 16.93 -12.36 20.55
C GLU A 153 17.82 -11.14 20.33
N ASN A 154 18.66 -11.15 19.28
CA ASN A 154 19.49 -10.00 18.93
C ASN A 154 18.66 -8.78 18.56
N VAL A 155 17.61 -8.96 17.75
CA VAL A 155 16.67 -7.89 17.37
C VAL A 155 15.99 -7.31 18.60
N LYS A 156 15.51 -8.16 19.52
CA LYS A 156 14.87 -7.72 20.76
C LYS A 156 15.84 -6.89 21.62
N ALA A 157 17.02 -7.44 21.92
CA ALA A 157 18.02 -6.76 22.75
C ALA A 157 18.49 -5.43 22.14
N LEU A 158 18.71 -5.39 20.81
CA LEU A 158 19.08 -4.17 20.12
C LEU A 158 17.96 -3.13 20.15
N THR A 159 16.71 -3.54 19.94
CA THR A 159 15.55 -2.64 19.97
C THR A 159 15.40 -2.00 21.35
N GLU A 160 15.43 -2.79 22.42
CA GLU A 160 15.34 -2.30 23.81
C GLU A 160 16.45 -1.28 24.13
N ARG A 161 17.69 -1.56 23.68
CA ARG A 161 18.82 -0.64 23.84
C ARG A 161 18.61 0.69 23.09
N LEU A 162 18.22 0.61 21.81
CA LEU A 162 18.01 1.80 20.98
C LEU A 162 16.82 2.64 21.47
N GLU A 163 15.77 2.02 22.03
CA GLU A 163 14.66 2.74 22.66
C GLU A 163 15.11 3.47 23.92
N ALA A 164 15.94 2.83 24.76
CA ALA A 164 16.52 3.48 25.93
C ALA A 164 17.43 4.67 25.57
N GLU A 165 18.14 4.59 24.44
CA GLU A 165 18.95 5.68 23.90
C GLU A 165 18.12 6.83 23.28
N ASN A 166 16.86 6.60 22.94
CA ASN A 166 15.99 7.56 22.24
C ASN A 166 14.62 7.68 22.96
N PRO A 167 14.58 8.25 24.18
CA PRO A 167 13.36 8.32 24.99
C PRO A 167 12.24 9.12 24.28
N GLY A 168 11.04 8.54 24.27
CA GLY A 168 9.86 9.12 23.60
C GLY A 168 9.77 8.81 22.10
N MET A 169 10.72 8.05 21.54
CA MET A 169 10.71 7.59 20.16
C MET A 169 10.44 6.08 20.09
N THR A 170 9.95 5.62 18.94
CA THR A 170 9.76 4.20 18.64
C THR A 170 10.90 3.69 17.78
N VAL A 171 11.40 2.48 18.05
CA VAL A 171 12.42 1.84 17.22
C VAL A 171 11.83 0.65 16.47
N SER A 172 12.18 0.52 15.19
CA SER A 172 11.89 -0.68 14.41
C SER A 172 13.17 -1.22 13.77
N VAL A 173 13.49 -2.48 14.02
CA VAL A 173 14.56 -3.20 13.32
C VAL A 173 13.93 -4.10 12.26
N ARG A 174 14.33 -3.94 11.00
CA ARG A 174 13.70 -4.61 9.85
C ARG A 174 14.71 -5.42 9.05
N PRO A 175 14.32 -6.63 8.58
CA PRO A 175 15.13 -7.44 7.67
C PRO A 175 15.01 -6.92 6.23
N PHE A 176 16.10 -7.06 5.48
CA PHE A 176 16.23 -6.74 4.06
C PHE A 176 16.93 -7.90 3.36
N PHE A 177 16.71 -8.03 2.04
CA PHE A 177 17.26 -9.14 1.23
C PHE A 177 16.98 -10.51 1.87
N GLU A 178 15.72 -10.80 2.20
CA GLU A 178 15.30 -12.07 2.84
C GLU A 178 16.01 -12.37 4.18
N GLY A 179 16.39 -11.31 4.91
CA GLY A 179 17.10 -11.41 6.19
C GLY A 179 18.63 -11.41 6.06
N ASN A 180 19.19 -11.18 4.89
CA ASN A 180 20.66 -11.07 4.77
C ASN A 180 21.21 -9.72 5.26
N GLN A 181 20.35 -8.72 5.49
CA GLN A 181 20.72 -7.42 6.06
C GLN A 181 19.66 -6.90 7.03
N TYR A 182 20.05 -6.04 7.96
CA TYR A 182 19.15 -5.45 8.95
C TYR A 182 19.40 -3.96 9.13
N PHE A 183 18.32 -3.18 9.20
CA PHE A 183 18.39 -1.75 9.48
C PHE A 183 17.47 -1.39 10.64
N SER A 184 17.93 -0.46 11.49
CA SER A 184 17.12 0.16 12.52
C SER A 184 16.54 1.49 12.04
N PHE A 185 15.32 1.78 12.46
CA PHE A 185 14.57 3.00 12.19
C PHE A 185 14.13 3.60 13.52
N VAL A 186 14.67 4.76 13.88
CA VAL A 186 14.20 5.53 15.04
C VAL A 186 13.18 6.55 14.56
N MET A 187 12.00 6.53 15.17
CA MET A 187 10.81 7.19 14.66
C MET A 187 10.10 8.00 15.74
N GLU A 188 9.48 9.09 15.33
CA GLU A 188 8.66 9.93 16.21
C GLU A 188 7.22 9.95 15.68
N VAL A 189 6.24 9.63 16.54
CA VAL A 189 4.86 9.35 16.14
C VAL A 189 3.92 10.42 16.70
N PHE A 190 3.35 11.26 15.84
CA PHE A 190 2.37 12.27 16.19
C PHE A 190 0.95 11.71 16.10
N THR A 191 0.10 12.03 17.08
CA THR A 191 -1.27 11.49 17.23
C THR A 191 -2.38 12.54 17.12
N ASP A 192 -2.07 13.84 17.18
CA ASP A 192 -3.00 14.93 16.85
C ASP A 192 -2.81 15.36 15.40
N ILE A 193 -3.57 14.75 14.49
CA ILE A 193 -3.57 15.05 13.07
C ILE A 193 -4.96 15.58 12.69
N ARG A 194 -5.00 16.71 11.98
CA ARG A 194 -6.26 17.39 11.64
C ARG A 194 -6.43 17.52 10.14
N LEU A 195 -7.64 17.28 9.66
CA LEU A 195 -8.03 17.52 8.27
C LEU A 195 -8.14 19.03 8.05
N VAL A 196 -7.38 19.53 7.09
CA VAL A 196 -7.35 20.95 6.69
C VAL A 196 -8.19 21.16 5.45
N GLY A 197 -8.08 20.26 4.48
CA GLY A 197 -8.82 20.36 3.25
C GLY A 197 -8.79 19.10 2.39
N THR A 198 -9.82 18.92 1.59
CA THR A 198 -9.90 17.83 0.61
C THR A 198 -10.81 18.26 -0.55
N PRO A 199 -10.44 18.02 -1.81
CA PRO A 199 -11.34 18.23 -2.93
C PRO A 199 -12.54 17.27 -2.85
N PRO A 200 -13.66 17.58 -3.54
CA PRO A 200 -14.73 16.60 -3.70
C PRO A 200 -14.21 15.34 -4.41
N GLN A 201 -14.83 14.18 -4.14
CA GLN A 201 -14.46 12.91 -4.76
C GLN A 201 -14.50 12.96 -6.30
N SER A 202 -15.33 13.81 -6.90
CA SER A 202 -15.36 14.05 -8.34
C SER A 202 -14.11 14.74 -8.90
N ILE A 203 -13.20 15.23 -8.06
CA ILE A 203 -11.85 15.68 -8.42
C ILE A 203 -10.82 14.72 -7.82
N GLY A 204 -10.93 14.44 -6.51
CA GLY A 204 -9.99 13.59 -5.76
C GLY A 204 -9.94 12.13 -6.21
N LYS A 205 -10.97 11.67 -6.91
CA LYS A 205 -11.10 10.31 -7.42
C LYS A 205 -11.84 10.26 -8.77
N PHE A 206 -11.72 11.33 -9.57
CA PHE A 206 -12.29 11.42 -10.92
C PHE A 206 -11.91 10.20 -11.77
N GLY A 207 -12.90 9.59 -12.41
CA GLY A 207 -12.80 8.37 -13.20
C GLY A 207 -12.90 7.06 -12.41
N GLY A 208 -12.99 7.13 -11.07
CA GLY A 208 -13.34 5.99 -10.22
C GLY A 208 -12.53 4.71 -10.48
N ASP A 209 -13.23 3.58 -10.54
CA ASP A 209 -12.62 2.28 -10.80
C ASP A 209 -12.25 2.11 -12.28
N THR A 210 -12.97 2.77 -13.20
CA THR A 210 -12.67 2.76 -14.64
C THR A 210 -11.25 3.27 -14.91
N ASP A 211 -10.91 4.43 -14.38
CA ASP A 211 -9.61 5.06 -14.60
C ASP A 211 -8.52 4.50 -13.66
N ASN A 212 -8.84 3.82 -12.54
CA ASN A 212 -7.83 3.30 -11.61
C ASN A 212 -6.74 2.45 -12.30
N TRP A 213 -5.46 2.60 -11.99
CA TRP A 213 -4.33 1.99 -12.70
C TRP A 213 -4.18 2.35 -14.20
N MET A 214 -4.99 3.26 -14.76
CA MET A 214 -4.92 3.65 -16.17
C MET A 214 -4.19 4.97 -16.38
N TRP A 215 -3.46 5.06 -17.49
CA TRP A 215 -3.06 6.31 -18.13
C TRP A 215 -3.68 6.35 -19.54
N PRO A 216 -4.16 7.50 -20.07
CA PRO A 216 -4.16 8.86 -19.50
C PRO A 216 -5.07 9.06 -18.27
N ARG A 217 -4.57 9.78 -17.26
CA ARG A 217 -5.25 10.07 -15.99
C ARG A 217 -5.48 11.57 -15.76
N HIS A 218 -6.59 11.94 -15.13
CA HIS A 218 -6.97 13.35 -14.91
C HIS A 218 -7.43 13.65 -13.47
N THR A 219 -6.97 12.84 -12.51
CA THR A 219 -7.45 12.88 -11.12
C THR A 219 -6.63 13.86 -10.29
N GLY A 220 -7.31 14.75 -9.55
CA GLY A 220 -6.69 15.63 -8.56
C GLY A 220 -6.54 14.91 -7.23
N ASP A 221 -5.79 13.80 -7.20
CA ASP A 221 -5.70 12.90 -6.05
C ASP A 221 -4.82 13.47 -4.93
N PHE A 222 -5.37 14.39 -4.14
CA PHE A 222 -4.69 14.98 -2.99
C PHE A 222 -5.66 15.28 -1.85
N SER A 223 -5.13 15.32 -0.63
CA SER A 223 -5.78 15.86 0.56
C SER A 223 -4.75 16.56 1.44
N VAL A 224 -5.23 17.44 2.31
CA VAL A 224 -4.41 18.33 3.13
C VAL A 224 -4.72 18.09 4.59
N PHE A 225 -3.68 17.80 5.35
CA PHE A 225 -3.74 17.62 6.81
C PHE A 225 -2.73 18.54 7.48
N ARG A 226 -2.79 18.65 8.79
CA ARG A 226 -1.78 19.33 9.60
C ARG A 226 -1.40 18.47 10.79
N VAL A 227 -0.10 18.41 11.04
CA VAL A 227 0.45 17.80 12.26
C VAL A 227 0.37 18.81 13.39
N TYR A 228 -0.22 18.43 14.51
CA TYR A 228 -0.21 19.21 15.75
C TYR A 228 0.73 18.59 16.77
N ALA A 229 1.28 19.44 17.63
CA ALA A 229 2.24 19.08 18.66
C ALA A 229 1.88 19.75 19.99
N GLY A 230 2.40 19.20 21.09
CA GLY A 230 2.34 19.84 22.40
C GLY A 230 3.09 21.18 22.42
N PRO A 231 2.97 21.99 23.49
CA PRO A 231 3.63 23.29 23.59
C PRO A 231 5.16 23.27 23.45
N ASP A 232 5.79 22.11 23.67
CA ASP A 232 7.22 21.85 23.51
C ASP A 232 7.60 21.33 22.10
N ASN A 233 6.66 21.36 21.16
CA ASN A 233 6.78 20.87 19.78
C ASN A 233 7.01 19.35 19.67
N LYS A 234 6.66 18.58 20.70
CA LYS A 234 6.73 17.11 20.71
C LYS A 234 5.38 16.45 20.42
N PRO A 235 5.37 15.16 20.06
CA PRO A 235 4.13 14.39 19.96
C PRO A 235 3.28 14.50 21.22
N ALA A 236 2.00 14.78 21.01
CA ALA A 236 1.00 14.80 22.04
C ALA A 236 -0.31 14.24 21.46
N ASP A 237 -1.10 13.61 22.32
CA ASP A 237 -2.48 13.29 22.00
C ASP A 237 -3.29 14.58 21.79
N TYR A 238 -4.46 14.45 21.15
CA TYR A 238 -5.32 15.59 20.87
C TYR A 238 -5.61 16.41 22.13
N SER A 239 -5.35 17.71 22.02
CA SER A 239 -5.67 18.70 23.04
C SER A 239 -6.00 20.03 22.34
N PRO A 240 -6.99 20.79 22.83
CA PRO A 240 -7.27 22.15 22.35
C PRO A 240 -6.07 23.11 22.45
N GLU A 241 -5.13 22.83 23.37
CA GLU A 241 -3.93 23.62 23.63
C GLU A 241 -2.75 23.28 22.69
N ASN A 242 -2.84 22.16 21.96
CA ASN A 242 -1.85 21.79 20.96
C ASN A 242 -1.77 22.85 19.86
N ARG A 243 -0.59 22.98 19.27
CA ARG A 243 -0.27 23.98 18.24
C ARG A 243 0.19 23.29 16.95
N PRO A 244 0.09 23.95 15.79
CA PRO A 244 0.73 23.49 14.56
C PRO A 244 2.19 23.08 14.83
N TYR A 245 2.58 21.89 14.37
CA TYR A 245 3.94 21.40 14.49
C TYR A 245 4.89 22.34 13.75
N ARG A 246 5.89 22.87 14.46
CA ARG A 246 6.94 23.69 13.85
C ARG A 246 7.95 22.77 13.18
N ALA A 247 7.93 22.75 11.87
CA ALA A 247 8.80 21.90 11.05
C ALA A 247 10.16 22.58 10.79
N ASP A 248 11.24 21.93 11.19
CA ASP A 248 12.62 22.37 10.87
C ASP A 248 12.95 22.19 9.38
N LYS A 249 12.25 21.27 8.71
CA LYS A 249 12.37 21.00 7.29
C LYS A 249 10.99 20.79 6.68
N TYR A 250 10.78 21.43 5.55
CA TYR A 250 9.61 21.28 4.70
C TYR A 250 10.02 21.41 3.24
N LEU A 251 9.18 20.95 2.33
CA LEU A 251 9.41 21.02 0.90
C LEU A 251 8.98 22.37 0.34
N LYS A 252 9.85 22.97 -0.48
CA LYS A 252 9.47 24.11 -1.32
C LYS A 252 8.62 23.62 -2.49
N VAL A 253 7.67 24.42 -2.93
CA VAL A 253 6.74 24.06 -4.00
C VAL A 253 7.10 24.79 -5.29
N SER A 254 7.32 24.05 -6.38
CA SER A 254 7.74 24.62 -7.66
C SER A 254 6.54 24.92 -8.57
N LEU A 255 6.49 26.13 -9.14
CA LEU A 255 5.55 26.50 -10.21
C LEU A 255 6.16 26.40 -11.61
N ALA A 256 7.42 25.96 -11.74
CA ALA A 256 8.11 25.84 -13.03
C ALA A 256 7.45 24.79 -13.97
N GLY A 257 6.66 23.87 -13.40
CA GLY A 257 6.09 22.74 -14.12
C GLY A 257 7.12 21.68 -14.46
N VAL A 258 6.74 20.77 -15.37
CA VAL A 258 7.57 19.66 -15.82
C VAL A 258 7.68 19.62 -17.33
N LYS A 259 8.85 19.24 -17.83
CA LYS A 259 9.17 19.02 -19.24
C LYS A 259 9.67 17.59 -19.42
N GLU A 260 9.51 17.07 -20.64
CA GLU A 260 10.07 15.76 -20.99
C GLU A 260 11.58 15.74 -20.70
N ASN A 261 12.07 14.62 -20.16
CA ASN A 261 13.43 14.38 -19.69
C ASN A 261 13.87 15.14 -18.43
N ASP A 262 13.01 15.94 -17.79
CA ASP A 262 13.33 16.52 -16.49
C ASP A 262 13.61 15.42 -15.46
N PHE A 263 14.65 15.59 -14.66
CA PHE A 263 14.95 14.71 -13.54
C PHE A 263 13.81 14.72 -12.52
N ALA A 264 13.38 13.53 -12.11
CA ALA A 264 12.40 13.33 -11.05
C ALA A 264 12.96 12.35 -10.01
N MET A 265 12.68 12.58 -8.73
CA MET A 265 12.90 11.59 -7.68
C MET A 265 11.71 11.52 -6.73
N ILE A 266 11.50 10.35 -6.15
CA ILE A 266 10.40 10.09 -5.22
C ILE A 266 11.00 9.48 -3.95
N MET A 267 10.56 9.98 -2.80
CA MET A 267 10.88 9.43 -1.49
C MET A 267 9.60 9.02 -0.80
N GLY A 268 9.53 7.79 -0.29
CA GLY A 268 8.32 7.31 0.38
C GLY A 268 8.46 5.92 0.96
N PHE A 269 7.33 5.31 1.31
CA PHE A 269 7.26 4.06 2.05
C PHE A 269 6.64 2.94 1.20
N PRO A 270 7.34 2.44 0.16
CA PRO A 270 6.84 1.32 -0.62
C PRO A 270 6.57 0.12 0.30
N GLY A 271 5.39 -0.46 0.18
CA GLY A 271 4.86 -1.50 1.05
C GLY A 271 5.57 -2.82 0.86
N SER A 272 5.38 -3.46 -0.30
CA SER A 272 5.99 -4.76 -0.58
C SER A 272 6.22 -4.97 -2.07
N THR A 273 7.37 -5.54 -2.40
CA THR A 273 7.67 -6.09 -3.73
C THR A 273 8.13 -7.54 -3.56
N GLN A 274 8.21 -8.27 -4.67
CA GLN A 274 8.65 -9.66 -4.73
C GLN A 274 9.63 -9.84 -5.92
N ARG A 275 10.59 -8.93 -6.07
CA ARG A 275 11.60 -8.90 -7.15
C ARG A 275 12.44 -10.16 -7.19
N TYR A 276 12.61 -10.80 -6.05
CA TYR A 276 13.37 -12.04 -5.93
C TYR A 276 12.50 -13.30 -6.09
N ALA A 277 11.19 -13.20 -6.31
CA ALA A 277 10.29 -14.35 -6.50
C ALA A 277 10.82 -15.33 -7.55
N THR A 278 10.80 -16.62 -7.20
CA THR A 278 11.16 -17.72 -8.09
C THR A 278 10.03 -18.06 -9.06
N SER A 279 10.34 -18.78 -10.14
CA SER A 279 9.40 -19.27 -11.14
C SER A 279 8.34 -20.21 -10.54
N TYR A 280 8.67 -20.90 -9.44
CA TYR A 280 7.75 -21.72 -8.66
C TYR A 280 6.70 -20.85 -7.95
N GLU A 281 7.14 -19.77 -7.30
CA GLU A 281 6.25 -18.81 -6.64
C GLU A 281 5.36 -18.09 -7.66
N LEU A 282 5.90 -17.75 -8.84
CA LEU A 282 5.11 -17.14 -9.92
C LEU A 282 4.09 -18.11 -10.51
N ALA A 283 4.38 -19.41 -10.57
CA ALA A 283 3.42 -20.42 -11.00
C ALA A 283 2.22 -20.46 -10.03
N ASP A 284 2.48 -20.62 -8.73
CA ASP A 284 1.43 -20.60 -7.70
C ASP A 284 0.63 -19.28 -7.70
N MET A 285 1.32 -18.14 -7.90
CA MET A 285 0.66 -16.85 -8.05
C MET A 285 -0.35 -16.81 -9.21
N LEU A 286 0.08 -17.22 -10.39
CA LEU A 286 -0.70 -17.12 -11.63
C LEU A 286 -1.80 -18.18 -11.74
N GLU A 287 -1.58 -19.35 -11.17
CA GLU A 287 -2.42 -20.54 -11.37
C GLU A 287 -3.38 -20.75 -10.19
N VAL A 288 -3.04 -20.25 -9.00
CA VAL A 288 -3.81 -20.47 -7.77
C VAL A 288 -4.29 -19.16 -7.17
N SER A 289 -3.37 -18.34 -6.64
CA SER A 289 -3.78 -17.27 -5.72
C SER A 289 -4.45 -16.06 -6.39
N ASN A 290 -3.94 -15.58 -7.53
CA ASN A 290 -4.57 -14.46 -8.23
C ASN A 290 -5.94 -14.85 -8.81
N PRO A 291 -6.11 -15.99 -9.50
CA PRO A 291 -7.44 -16.43 -9.99
C PRO A 291 -8.50 -16.49 -8.89
N GLN A 292 -8.19 -17.05 -7.72
CA GLN A 292 -9.11 -17.11 -6.60
C GLN A 292 -9.50 -15.71 -6.10
N ARG A 293 -8.52 -14.82 -5.90
CA ARG A 293 -8.78 -13.44 -5.46
C ARG A 293 -9.68 -12.70 -6.46
N ILE A 294 -9.38 -12.82 -7.75
CA ILE A 294 -10.11 -12.14 -8.82
C ILE A 294 -11.58 -12.60 -8.82
N PHE A 295 -11.82 -13.90 -8.73
CA PHE A 295 -13.17 -14.46 -8.71
C PHE A 295 -13.95 -14.04 -7.45
N ILE A 296 -13.41 -14.31 -6.26
CA ILE A 296 -14.13 -14.08 -4.99
C ILE A 296 -14.43 -12.59 -4.79
N ARG A 297 -13.45 -11.71 -5.05
CA ARG A 297 -13.65 -10.26 -4.88
C ARG A 297 -14.57 -9.67 -5.93
N GLY A 298 -14.53 -10.17 -7.18
CA GLY A 298 -15.44 -9.72 -8.23
C GLY A 298 -16.90 -9.95 -7.86
N GLU A 299 -17.22 -11.16 -7.39
CA GLU A 299 -18.56 -11.54 -6.94
C GLU A 299 -19.05 -10.69 -5.76
N ARG A 300 -18.17 -10.42 -4.77
CA ARG A 300 -18.49 -9.53 -3.65
C ARG A 300 -18.71 -8.10 -4.13
N GLN A 301 -17.85 -7.57 -4.98
CA GLN A 301 -17.93 -6.20 -5.48
C GLN A 301 -19.20 -5.94 -6.27
N GLU A 302 -19.67 -6.90 -7.07
CA GLU A 302 -20.94 -6.75 -7.81
C GLU A 302 -22.13 -6.53 -6.86
N ILE A 303 -22.18 -7.26 -5.73
CA ILE A 303 -23.22 -7.10 -4.71
C ILE A 303 -23.11 -5.72 -4.05
N LEU A 304 -21.91 -5.35 -3.61
CA LEU A 304 -21.68 -4.07 -2.94
C LEU A 304 -22.02 -2.88 -3.84
N TRP A 305 -21.61 -2.92 -5.10
CA TRP A 305 -21.83 -1.85 -6.05
C TRP A 305 -23.33 -1.59 -6.29
N LYS A 306 -24.13 -2.65 -6.48
CA LYS A 306 -25.58 -2.55 -6.63
C LYS A 306 -26.24 -1.86 -5.44
N ASP A 307 -25.84 -2.22 -4.22
CA ASP A 307 -26.42 -1.65 -3.00
C ASP A 307 -25.92 -0.22 -2.72
N MET A 308 -24.65 0.08 -3.03
CA MET A 308 -24.08 1.43 -2.94
C MET A 308 -24.75 2.41 -3.91
N LEU A 309 -25.10 1.97 -5.13
CA LEU A 309 -25.83 2.80 -6.09
C LEU A 309 -27.29 3.04 -5.68
N ALA A 310 -27.88 2.14 -4.91
CA ALA A 310 -29.27 2.22 -4.48
C ALA A 310 -29.47 3.08 -3.21
N SER A 311 -28.42 3.38 -2.45
CA SER A 311 -28.53 4.06 -1.14
C SER A 311 -27.29 4.88 -0.77
N ASP A 312 -27.47 6.19 -0.55
CA ASP A 312 -26.40 7.07 -0.08
C ASP A 312 -25.83 6.64 1.28
N LYS A 313 -26.67 6.10 2.16
CA LYS A 313 -26.21 5.54 3.44
C LYS A 313 -25.24 4.39 3.20
N VAL A 314 -25.62 3.42 2.37
CA VAL A 314 -24.75 2.26 2.05
C VAL A 314 -23.50 2.72 1.30
N ARG A 315 -23.63 3.67 0.36
CA ARG A 315 -22.50 4.30 -0.33
C ARG A 315 -21.48 4.83 0.66
N ILE A 316 -21.90 5.64 1.64
CA ILE A 316 -20.99 6.20 2.65
C ILE A 316 -20.39 5.10 3.55
N GLN A 317 -21.20 4.13 3.97
CA GLN A 317 -20.76 3.01 4.82
C GLN A 317 -19.72 2.11 4.12
N TYR A 318 -19.88 1.85 2.81
CA TYR A 318 -19.08 0.87 2.07
C TYR A 318 -18.02 1.48 1.15
N ALA A 319 -18.00 2.80 0.92
CA ALA A 319 -17.07 3.44 -0.02
C ALA A 319 -15.60 3.04 0.21
N SER A 320 -15.14 3.09 1.46
CA SER A 320 -13.76 2.73 1.82
C SER A 320 -13.49 1.23 1.62
N LYS A 321 -14.42 0.37 2.05
CA LYS A 321 -14.30 -1.10 1.93
C LYS A 321 -14.30 -1.57 0.48
N TYR A 322 -15.16 -0.96 -0.35
CA TYR A 322 -15.27 -1.24 -1.77
C TYR A 322 -14.00 -0.80 -2.51
N ALA A 323 -13.52 0.43 -2.26
CA ALA A 323 -12.29 0.94 -2.87
C ALA A 323 -11.07 0.07 -2.55
N GLY A 324 -10.90 -0.36 -1.30
CA GLY A 324 -9.81 -1.27 -0.90
C GLY A 324 -9.90 -2.64 -1.59
N SER A 325 -11.11 -3.18 -1.76
CA SER A 325 -11.35 -4.44 -2.49
C SER A 325 -11.00 -4.31 -3.98
N SER A 326 -11.53 -3.27 -4.63
CA SER A 326 -11.38 -2.98 -6.07
C SER A 326 -9.91 -2.77 -6.45
N ASN A 327 -9.15 -2.08 -5.61
CA ASN A 327 -7.74 -1.81 -5.88
C ASN A 327 -6.90 -3.09 -6.10
N TYR A 328 -6.95 -4.01 -5.14
CA TYR A 328 -6.22 -5.28 -5.21
C TYR A 328 -6.81 -6.27 -6.23
N TRP A 329 -8.12 -6.19 -6.49
CA TRP A 329 -8.78 -6.97 -7.53
C TRP A 329 -8.24 -6.59 -8.92
N LYS A 330 -8.28 -5.30 -9.26
CA LYS A 330 -7.74 -4.76 -10.53
C LYS A 330 -6.24 -5.00 -10.64
N ASN A 331 -5.51 -4.85 -9.53
CA ASN A 331 -4.09 -5.15 -9.46
C ASN A 331 -3.74 -6.61 -9.76
N SER A 332 -4.49 -7.56 -9.21
CA SER A 332 -4.25 -8.99 -9.48
C SER A 332 -4.47 -9.35 -10.96
N ILE A 333 -5.44 -8.71 -11.62
CA ILE A 333 -5.70 -8.87 -13.07
C ILE A 333 -4.53 -8.32 -13.88
N GLY A 334 -4.17 -7.06 -13.64
CA GLY A 334 -3.11 -6.38 -14.38
C GLY A 334 -1.75 -7.05 -14.18
N MET A 335 -1.40 -7.41 -12.95
CA MET A 335 -0.17 -8.13 -12.62
C MET A 335 -0.10 -9.48 -13.34
N SER A 336 -1.16 -10.28 -13.29
CA SER A 336 -1.20 -11.58 -13.96
C SER A 336 -1.04 -11.45 -15.48
N ARG A 337 -1.65 -10.41 -16.07
CA ARG A 337 -1.50 -10.09 -17.50
C ARG A 337 -0.07 -9.66 -17.83
N GLY A 338 0.51 -8.75 -17.04
CA GLY A 338 1.87 -8.25 -17.21
C GLY A 338 2.90 -9.37 -17.15
N ILE A 339 2.84 -10.20 -16.09
CA ILE A 339 3.76 -11.33 -15.90
C ILE A 339 3.76 -12.28 -17.10
N LYS A 340 2.57 -12.60 -17.64
CA LYS A 340 2.42 -13.46 -18.83
C LYS A 340 2.91 -12.77 -20.11
N LYS A 341 2.50 -11.53 -20.37
CA LYS A 341 2.86 -10.78 -21.58
C LYS A 341 4.38 -10.58 -21.69
N LEU A 342 5.03 -10.31 -20.57
CA LEU A 342 6.46 -10.00 -20.48
C LEU A 342 7.35 -11.23 -20.28
N LYS A 343 6.77 -12.45 -20.27
CA LYS A 343 7.50 -13.71 -20.08
C LYS A 343 8.41 -13.68 -18.84
N VAL A 344 7.89 -13.12 -17.74
CA VAL A 344 8.66 -12.94 -16.50
C VAL A 344 9.09 -14.28 -15.92
N LYS A 345 8.21 -15.29 -15.97
CA LYS A 345 8.49 -16.65 -15.45
C LYS A 345 9.69 -17.27 -16.16
N GLU A 346 9.77 -17.14 -17.48
CA GLU A 346 10.86 -17.65 -18.30
C GLU A 346 12.19 -16.96 -17.98
N ARG A 347 12.17 -15.63 -17.76
CA ARG A 347 13.36 -14.90 -17.30
C ARG A 347 13.82 -15.36 -15.92
N LYS A 348 12.89 -15.64 -14.98
CA LYS A 348 13.23 -16.21 -13.66
C LYS A 348 13.83 -17.62 -13.80
N GLN A 349 13.29 -18.48 -14.65
CA GLN A 349 13.85 -19.81 -14.92
C GLN A 349 15.29 -19.74 -15.46
N ALA A 350 15.58 -18.78 -16.34
CA ALA A 350 16.94 -18.57 -16.84
C ALA A 350 17.88 -18.09 -15.72
N GLN A 351 17.43 -17.16 -14.86
CA GLN A 351 18.21 -16.70 -13.69
C GLN A 351 18.45 -17.84 -12.70
N GLU A 352 17.44 -18.68 -12.44
CA GLU A 352 17.54 -19.85 -11.56
C GLU A 352 18.51 -20.89 -12.08
N ALA A 353 18.50 -21.18 -13.38
CA ALA A 353 19.47 -22.07 -14.00
C ALA A 353 20.90 -21.52 -13.89
N SER A 354 21.08 -20.20 -14.12
CA SER A 354 22.37 -19.53 -13.95
C SER A 354 22.84 -19.56 -12.49
N PHE A 355 21.94 -19.34 -11.53
CA PHE A 355 22.24 -19.42 -10.10
C PHE A 355 22.66 -20.84 -9.70
N GLN A 356 21.91 -21.86 -10.14
CA GLN A 356 22.19 -23.26 -9.80
C GLN A 356 23.58 -23.68 -10.30
N ALA A 357 23.90 -23.37 -11.56
CA ALA A 357 25.21 -23.65 -12.13
C ALA A 357 26.35 -22.92 -11.39
N TRP A 358 26.12 -21.68 -10.96
CA TRP A 358 27.07 -20.95 -10.14
C TRP A 358 27.27 -21.59 -8.76
N ALA A 359 26.19 -21.95 -8.07
CA ALA A 359 26.24 -22.54 -6.73
C ALA A 359 27.01 -23.86 -6.75
N GLU A 360 26.73 -24.74 -7.72
CA GLU A 360 27.41 -26.03 -7.89
C GLU A 360 28.92 -25.88 -8.17
N ALA A 361 29.32 -24.83 -8.87
CA ALA A 361 30.71 -24.62 -9.25
C ALA A 361 31.52 -23.83 -8.22
N ASN A 362 30.88 -23.02 -7.37
CA ASN A 362 31.57 -22.00 -6.56
C ASN A 362 31.31 -22.09 -5.04
N THR A 363 30.49 -23.03 -4.57
CA THR A 363 30.13 -23.13 -3.15
C THR A 363 30.25 -24.56 -2.63
N LEU A 364 30.45 -24.71 -1.32
CA LEU A 364 30.44 -26.00 -0.66
C LEU A 364 28.99 -26.38 -0.25
N PRO A 365 28.63 -27.69 -0.22
CA PRO A 365 27.28 -28.13 0.14
C PRO A 365 26.80 -27.59 1.50
N GLU A 366 27.68 -27.53 2.50
CA GLU A 366 27.39 -27.02 3.85
C GLU A 366 27.03 -25.53 3.89
N GLU A 367 27.32 -24.77 2.83
CA GLU A 367 26.92 -23.37 2.74
C GLU A 367 25.43 -23.21 2.36
N GLY A 368 24.78 -24.26 1.84
CA GLY A 368 23.35 -24.29 1.56
C GLY A 368 22.88 -23.52 0.32
N TYR A 369 23.79 -23.12 -0.57
CA TYR A 369 23.42 -22.47 -1.84
C TYR A 369 22.93 -23.46 -2.89
N VAL A 370 23.55 -24.66 -2.96
CA VAL A 370 23.25 -25.70 -3.94
C VAL A 370 21.82 -26.23 -3.81
N ASP A 371 21.29 -26.32 -2.58
CA ASP A 371 19.94 -26.84 -2.30
C ASP A 371 18.87 -25.75 -2.12
N ALA A 372 19.24 -24.47 -2.22
CA ALA A 372 18.37 -23.34 -1.99
C ALA A 372 17.10 -23.36 -2.86
N LEU A 373 17.25 -23.54 -4.17
CA LEU A 373 16.11 -23.60 -5.10
C LEU A 373 15.25 -24.85 -4.91
N ALA A 374 15.86 -25.98 -4.55
CA ALA A 374 15.13 -27.23 -4.28
C ALA A 374 14.25 -27.08 -3.02
N LYS A 375 14.77 -26.45 -1.96
CA LYS A 375 14.02 -26.10 -0.75
C LYS A 375 12.83 -25.20 -1.07
N VAL A 376 13.04 -24.14 -1.87
CA VAL A 376 11.96 -23.22 -2.28
C VAL A 376 10.88 -23.97 -3.06
N LYS A 377 11.27 -24.76 -4.08
CA LYS A 377 10.34 -25.52 -4.91
C LYS A 377 9.48 -26.46 -4.07
N SER A 378 10.11 -27.33 -3.28
CA SER A 378 9.42 -28.31 -2.44
C SER A 378 8.46 -27.63 -1.47
N ALA A 379 8.88 -26.52 -0.87
CA ALA A 379 8.04 -25.78 0.07
C ALA A 379 6.84 -25.08 -0.61
N VAL A 380 7.01 -24.55 -1.82
CA VAL A 380 5.90 -23.93 -2.58
C VAL A 380 4.90 -25.00 -3.01
N GLU A 381 5.36 -26.10 -3.61
CA GLU A 381 4.50 -27.20 -4.05
C GLU A 381 3.77 -27.85 -2.87
N GLY A 382 4.47 -28.12 -1.77
CA GLY A 382 3.92 -28.79 -0.59
C GLY A 382 2.87 -27.97 0.18
N ARG A 383 2.90 -26.64 0.10
CA ARG A 383 1.96 -25.76 0.81
C ARG A 383 0.81 -25.22 -0.06
N SER A 384 0.84 -25.45 -1.38
CA SER A 384 -0.05 -24.79 -2.34
C SER A 384 -1.53 -25.11 -2.07
N ASP A 385 -1.87 -26.40 -1.90
CA ASP A 385 -3.26 -26.83 -1.62
C ASP A 385 -3.81 -26.22 -0.31
N SER A 386 -3.01 -26.24 0.76
CA SER A 386 -3.38 -25.63 2.03
C SER A 386 -3.55 -24.11 1.94
N ARG A 387 -2.63 -23.42 1.26
CA ARG A 387 -2.74 -21.96 1.04
C ARG A 387 -3.92 -21.58 0.16
N ALA A 388 -4.23 -22.38 -0.86
CA ALA A 388 -5.43 -22.21 -1.69
C ALA A 388 -6.71 -22.26 -0.84
N ALA A 389 -6.84 -23.27 0.03
CA ALA A 389 -7.99 -23.38 0.92
C ALA A 389 -8.05 -22.22 1.94
N MET A 390 -6.90 -21.83 2.51
CA MET A 390 -6.81 -20.66 3.40
C MET A 390 -7.24 -19.37 2.70
N GLN A 391 -6.91 -19.19 1.42
CA GLN A 391 -7.30 -18.00 0.67
C GLN A 391 -8.81 -17.93 0.46
N TYR A 392 -9.47 -19.03 0.14
CA TYR A 392 -10.95 -19.07 0.14
C TYR A 392 -11.53 -18.71 1.50
N ILE A 393 -10.97 -19.23 2.59
CA ILE A 393 -11.43 -18.88 3.94
C ILE A 393 -11.23 -17.39 4.22
N SER A 394 -10.06 -16.85 3.89
CA SER A 394 -9.72 -15.45 4.13
C SER A 394 -10.60 -14.49 3.31
N GLU A 395 -10.75 -14.74 2.00
CA GLU A 395 -11.48 -13.86 1.08
C GLU A 395 -13.01 -14.03 1.18
N ALA A 396 -13.51 -15.27 1.31
CA ALA A 396 -14.94 -15.54 1.33
C ALA A 396 -15.56 -15.41 2.73
N PHE A 397 -14.84 -15.76 3.81
CA PHE A 397 -15.38 -15.68 5.16
C PHE A 397 -14.79 -14.51 5.96
N LEU A 398 -13.52 -14.60 6.35
CA LEU A 398 -12.93 -13.72 7.36
C LEU A 398 -12.87 -12.24 6.91
N GLY A 399 -12.69 -11.98 5.62
CA GLY A 399 -12.76 -10.66 5.00
C GLY A 399 -14.01 -10.41 4.15
N GLY A 400 -14.75 -11.48 3.80
CA GLY A 400 -15.93 -11.42 2.95
C GLY A 400 -17.21 -11.14 3.72
N ILE A 401 -17.46 -11.93 4.78
CA ILE A 401 -18.66 -11.89 5.63
C ILE A 401 -18.36 -11.06 6.87
N GLU A 402 -18.91 -9.85 6.91
CA GLU A 402 -18.60 -8.87 7.94
C GLU A 402 -19.10 -9.30 9.33
N LEU A 403 -20.28 -9.94 9.40
CA LEU A 403 -20.90 -10.42 10.64
C LEU A 403 -20.00 -11.35 11.48
N LEU A 404 -19.03 -12.03 10.86
CA LEU A 404 -18.10 -12.89 11.60
C LEU A 404 -17.18 -12.08 12.52
N ARG A 405 -16.91 -10.81 12.21
CA ARG A 405 -15.98 -9.97 12.96
C ARG A 405 -16.43 -9.67 14.40
N PRO A 406 -17.63 -9.14 14.66
CA PRO A 406 -18.10 -8.95 16.03
C PRO A 406 -18.21 -10.27 16.80
N ALA A 407 -18.60 -11.35 16.13
CA ALA A 407 -18.69 -12.69 16.73
C ALA A 407 -17.31 -13.28 17.10
N MET A 408 -16.26 -13.04 16.30
CA MET A 408 -14.88 -13.37 16.69
C MET A 408 -14.43 -12.64 17.95
N GLY A 409 -15.03 -11.48 18.28
CA GLY A 409 -14.68 -10.69 19.45
C GLY A 409 -14.83 -11.41 20.79
N VAL A 410 -15.75 -12.38 20.85
CA VAL A 410 -16.06 -13.18 22.05
C VAL A 410 -15.36 -14.55 22.06
N ILE A 411 -14.52 -14.85 21.07
CA ILE A 411 -13.73 -16.09 21.01
C ILE A 411 -12.37 -15.88 21.68
N ARG A 412 -11.91 -16.88 22.43
CA ARG A 412 -10.59 -16.94 23.09
C ARG A 412 -9.98 -18.33 22.91
N GLY A 413 -8.86 -18.41 22.19
CA GLY A 413 -8.26 -19.70 21.81
C GLY A 413 -9.22 -20.54 20.99
N ASP A 414 -9.48 -21.77 21.43
CA ASP A 414 -10.39 -22.72 20.78
C ASP A 414 -11.84 -22.64 21.31
N GLY A 415 -12.12 -21.74 22.26
CA GLY A 415 -13.40 -21.61 22.96
C GLY A 415 -13.95 -20.19 22.99
N LEU A 416 -15.03 -20.00 23.75
CA LEU A 416 -15.58 -18.68 24.04
C LEU A 416 -14.88 -18.07 25.24
N ALA A 417 -14.83 -16.74 25.30
CA ALA A 417 -14.37 -16.05 26.49
C ALA A 417 -15.32 -16.37 27.65
N GLU A 418 -14.78 -16.69 28.83
CA GLU A 418 -15.59 -16.84 30.05
C GLU A 418 -16.15 -15.49 30.50
N GLU A 419 -15.34 -14.43 30.34
CA GLU A 419 -15.69 -13.05 30.64
C GLU A 419 -15.28 -12.14 29.48
N VAL A 420 -16.06 -11.08 29.25
CA VAL A 420 -15.78 -10.05 28.26
C VAL A 420 -15.95 -8.67 28.88
N ASP A 421 -15.01 -7.78 28.60
CA ASP A 421 -15.18 -6.37 28.91
C ASP A 421 -16.11 -5.74 27.86
N ALA A 422 -17.35 -5.47 28.27
CA ALA A 422 -18.37 -4.92 27.39
C ALA A 422 -17.96 -3.54 26.84
N ASP A 423 -17.34 -2.70 27.67
CA ASP A 423 -16.93 -1.35 27.28
C ASP A 423 -15.77 -1.41 26.27
N GLU A 424 -14.80 -2.29 26.49
CA GLU A 424 -13.70 -2.52 25.54
C GLU A 424 -14.21 -3.03 24.19
N VAL A 425 -15.11 -4.03 24.21
CA VAL A 425 -15.68 -4.61 22.99
C VAL A 425 -16.50 -3.55 22.23
N MET A 426 -17.32 -2.76 22.94
CA MET A 426 -18.13 -1.72 22.31
C MET A 426 -17.30 -0.52 21.84
N ALA A 427 -16.24 -0.13 22.55
CA ALA A 427 -15.31 0.89 22.09
C ALA A 427 -14.66 0.50 20.74
N ARG A 428 -14.37 -0.80 20.57
CA ARG A 428 -13.83 -1.35 19.31
C ARG A 428 -14.89 -1.49 18.21
N MET A 429 -16.11 -1.93 18.57
CA MET A 429 -17.14 -2.31 17.59
C MET A 429 -18.12 -1.18 17.22
N GLY A 430 -18.29 -0.16 18.06
CA GLY A 430 -19.22 0.95 17.78
C GLY A 430 -18.90 1.66 16.46
N LYS A 431 -17.61 1.93 16.22
CA LYS A 431 -17.14 2.47 14.92
C LYS A 431 -17.40 1.52 13.75
N TRP A 432 -17.29 0.21 13.97
CA TRP A 432 -17.52 -0.78 12.94
C TRP A 432 -19.00 -0.88 12.55
N TYR A 433 -19.92 -0.86 13.53
CA TYR A 433 -21.36 -0.89 13.26
C TYR A 433 -21.85 0.35 12.50
N LYS A 434 -21.21 1.53 12.68
CA LYS A 434 -21.49 2.74 11.89
C LYS A 434 -21.40 2.45 10.38
N ASP A 435 -20.43 1.63 9.97
CA ASP A 435 -20.15 1.31 8.57
C ASP A 435 -20.76 -0.03 8.11
N TYR A 436 -21.55 -0.71 8.94
CA TYR A 436 -22.11 -2.02 8.64
C TYR A 436 -23.56 -1.94 8.15
N SER A 437 -23.91 -2.68 7.08
CA SER A 437 -25.29 -2.93 6.65
C SER A 437 -25.56 -4.42 6.71
N PRO A 438 -26.40 -4.90 7.65
CA PRO A 438 -26.74 -6.31 7.74
C PRO A 438 -27.48 -6.81 6.49
N GLU A 439 -28.24 -5.96 5.79
CA GLU A 439 -28.94 -6.32 4.56
C GLU A 439 -27.96 -6.58 3.41
N THR A 440 -26.93 -5.74 3.30
CA THR A 440 -25.87 -5.88 2.30
C THR A 440 -25.02 -7.12 2.61
N ASP A 441 -24.57 -7.27 3.86
CA ASP A 441 -23.72 -8.39 4.28
C ASP A 441 -24.46 -9.74 4.19
N ARG A 442 -25.78 -9.77 4.42
CA ARG A 442 -26.61 -10.97 4.22
C ARG A 442 -26.52 -11.48 2.77
N LYS A 443 -26.58 -10.59 1.77
CA LYS A 443 -26.42 -10.96 0.35
C LYS A 443 -25.01 -11.48 0.07
N VAL A 444 -23.98 -10.82 0.64
CA VAL A 444 -22.59 -11.26 0.52
C VAL A 444 -22.39 -12.64 1.13
N ALA A 445 -22.88 -12.88 2.35
CA ALA A 445 -22.78 -14.17 3.04
C ALA A 445 -23.40 -15.32 2.24
N LYS A 446 -24.59 -15.11 1.66
CA LYS A 446 -25.22 -16.09 0.75
C LYS A 446 -24.32 -16.47 -0.42
N ARG A 447 -23.68 -15.49 -1.06
CA ARG A 447 -22.79 -15.77 -2.21
C ARG A 447 -21.47 -16.38 -1.78
N MET A 448 -20.84 -15.86 -0.73
CA MET A 448 -19.54 -16.32 -0.26
C MET A 448 -19.59 -17.77 0.26
N MET A 449 -20.66 -18.14 0.99
CA MET A 449 -20.83 -19.52 1.44
C MET A 449 -21.02 -20.49 0.26
N ARG A 450 -21.80 -20.10 -0.78
CA ARG A 450 -21.90 -20.92 -2.00
C ARG A 450 -20.56 -21.10 -2.70
N ILE A 451 -19.81 -20.01 -2.88
CA ILE A 451 -18.48 -20.05 -3.51
C ILE A 451 -17.56 -21.02 -2.78
N ALA A 452 -17.54 -20.97 -1.44
CA ALA A 452 -16.76 -21.90 -0.65
C ALA A 452 -17.19 -23.36 -0.89
N ARG A 453 -18.50 -23.66 -0.83
CA ARG A 453 -19.05 -25.01 -1.08
C ARG A 453 -18.72 -25.54 -2.49
N GLU A 454 -18.73 -24.67 -3.48
CA GLU A 454 -18.49 -25.00 -4.89
C GLU A 454 -17.00 -25.27 -5.20
N ASN A 455 -16.08 -24.62 -4.49
CA ASN A 455 -14.66 -24.56 -4.91
C ASN A 455 -13.68 -25.16 -3.91
N MET A 456 -14.03 -25.30 -2.62
CA MET A 456 -13.12 -25.85 -1.62
C MET A 456 -13.19 -27.38 -1.56
N LYS A 457 -12.01 -28.02 -1.52
CA LYS A 457 -11.88 -29.48 -1.31
C LYS A 457 -12.28 -29.90 0.11
N VAL A 458 -11.91 -29.09 1.10
CA VAL A 458 -12.21 -29.30 2.52
C VAL A 458 -13.03 -28.12 3.01
N LEU A 459 -14.23 -28.38 3.53
CA LEU A 459 -15.16 -27.35 3.96
C LEU A 459 -15.14 -27.19 5.48
N PRO A 460 -15.40 -25.98 6.01
CA PRO A 460 -15.72 -25.80 7.42
C PRO A 460 -16.83 -26.77 7.86
N SER A 461 -16.66 -27.43 9.00
CA SER A 461 -17.60 -28.41 9.54
C SER A 461 -19.06 -27.92 9.66
N PHE A 462 -19.33 -26.62 9.76
CA PHE A 462 -20.70 -26.09 9.84
C PHE A 462 -21.56 -26.44 8.61
N TYR A 463 -20.94 -26.67 7.44
CA TYR A 463 -21.66 -27.16 6.26
C TYR A 463 -22.31 -28.52 6.53
N ALA A 464 -21.52 -29.51 6.92
CA ALA A 464 -22.01 -30.85 7.19
C ALA A 464 -22.90 -30.91 8.45
N GLU A 465 -22.52 -30.18 9.50
CA GLU A 465 -23.16 -30.30 10.81
C GLU A 465 -24.43 -29.45 10.97
N ILE A 466 -24.57 -28.37 10.20
CA ILE A 466 -25.68 -27.42 10.33
C ILE A 466 -26.43 -27.29 9.01
N VAL A 467 -25.75 -26.86 7.94
CA VAL A 467 -26.42 -26.60 6.65
C VAL A 467 -27.07 -27.87 6.11
N ASP A 468 -26.32 -28.98 6.04
CA ASP A 468 -26.81 -30.23 5.45
C ASP A 468 -27.81 -30.94 6.37
N LYS A 469 -27.50 -31.03 7.67
CA LYS A 469 -28.35 -31.76 8.64
C LYS A 469 -29.61 -31.01 9.06
N ARG A 470 -29.56 -29.69 9.21
CA ARG A 470 -30.66 -28.89 9.78
C ARG A 470 -31.41 -28.05 8.74
N PHE A 471 -30.75 -27.69 7.65
CA PHE A 471 -31.33 -26.89 6.56
C PHE A 471 -31.42 -27.67 5.23
N GLY A 472 -31.16 -28.97 5.22
CA GLY A 472 -31.28 -29.81 4.03
C GLY A 472 -30.37 -29.42 2.88
N GLY A 473 -29.24 -28.74 3.18
CA GLY A 473 -28.32 -28.22 2.18
C GLY A 473 -28.61 -26.79 1.72
N ASP A 474 -29.70 -26.16 2.19
CA ASP A 474 -30.08 -24.81 1.81
C ASP A 474 -29.25 -23.75 2.56
N ILE A 475 -28.23 -23.22 1.87
CA ILE A 475 -27.37 -22.16 2.37
C ILE A 475 -28.15 -20.85 2.60
N ASP A 476 -29.11 -20.52 1.74
CA ASP A 476 -29.81 -19.25 1.85
C ASP A 476 -30.71 -19.23 3.07
N ALA A 477 -31.44 -20.32 3.30
CA ALA A 477 -32.26 -20.49 4.49
C ALA A 477 -31.41 -20.42 5.77
N TYR A 478 -30.21 -21.01 5.77
CA TYR A 478 -29.31 -20.92 6.91
C TYR A 478 -28.80 -19.50 7.15
N VAL A 479 -28.38 -18.80 6.10
CA VAL A 479 -27.93 -17.41 6.21
C VAL A 479 -29.08 -16.51 6.68
N ASP A 480 -30.28 -16.65 6.15
CA ASP A 480 -31.44 -15.89 6.63
C ASP A 480 -31.69 -16.13 8.12
N TYR A 481 -31.64 -17.40 8.56
CA TYR A 481 -31.75 -17.74 9.97
C TYR A 481 -30.69 -17.06 10.85
N ILE A 482 -29.41 -17.05 10.43
CA ILE A 482 -28.34 -16.36 11.17
C ILE A 482 -28.67 -14.87 11.32
N TYR A 483 -29.00 -14.19 10.22
CA TYR A 483 -29.17 -12.74 10.24
C TYR A 483 -30.46 -12.29 10.94
N ASP A 484 -31.46 -13.16 10.99
CA ASP A 484 -32.70 -12.88 11.71
C ASP A 484 -32.54 -13.09 13.23
N ASN A 485 -31.68 -14.04 13.64
CA ASN A 485 -31.62 -14.51 15.03
C ASN A 485 -30.32 -14.16 15.79
N SER A 486 -29.23 -13.80 15.11
CA SER A 486 -27.96 -13.49 15.75
C SER A 486 -27.96 -12.13 16.46
N ALA A 487 -27.41 -12.10 17.67
CA ALA A 487 -27.20 -10.90 18.45
C ALA A 487 -26.10 -9.99 17.87
N PHE A 488 -25.23 -10.51 17.01
CA PHE A 488 -24.13 -9.75 16.41
C PHE A 488 -24.55 -8.92 15.18
N THR A 489 -25.82 -8.97 14.79
CA THR A 489 -26.36 -8.31 13.59
C THR A 489 -26.60 -6.81 13.76
N SER A 490 -26.54 -6.29 14.98
CA SER A 490 -26.68 -4.86 15.25
C SER A 490 -26.00 -4.49 16.55
N GLU A 491 -25.63 -3.21 16.67
CA GLU A 491 -25.01 -2.67 17.88
C GLU A 491 -25.90 -2.86 19.12
N GLU A 492 -27.21 -2.65 18.98
CA GLU A 492 -28.19 -2.80 20.06
C GLU A 492 -28.27 -4.24 20.57
N LYS A 493 -28.42 -5.20 19.65
CA LYS A 493 -28.47 -6.62 20.02
C LYS A 493 -27.16 -7.09 20.66
N MET A 494 -26.01 -6.60 20.17
CA MET A 494 -24.72 -6.95 20.75
C MET A 494 -24.57 -6.39 22.17
N LYS A 495 -25.00 -5.14 22.41
CA LYS A 495 -25.07 -4.58 23.77
C LYS A 495 -25.97 -5.42 24.67
N GLY A 496 -27.11 -5.89 24.16
CA GLY A 496 -28.00 -6.80 24.88
C GLY A 496 -27.32 -8.10 25.29
N LEU A 497 -26.55 -8.73 24.39
CA LEU A 497 -25.76 -9.92 24.71
C LEU A 497 -24.67 -9.64 25.74
N LEU A 498 -23.95 -8.52 25.62
CA LEU A 498 -22.83 -8.17 26.48
C LEU A 498 -23.27 -7.78 27.90
N ALA A 499 -24.46 -7.18 28.06
CA ALA A 499 -24.98 -6.74 29.36
C ALA A 499 -25.23 -7.89 30.34
N ASP A 500 -25.46 -9.10 29.83
CA ASP A 500 -25.71 -10.31 30.61
C ASP A 500 -24.99 -11.50 29.97
N TYR A 501 -23.71 -11.27 29.65
CA TYR A 501 -22.87 -12.21 28.92
C TYR A 501 -22.63 -13.49 29.71
N SER A 502 -22.74 -14.62 29.03
CA SER A 502 -22.14 -15.89 29.44
C SER A 502 -21.67 -16.65 28.21
N ALA A 503 -20.63 -17.47 28.38
CA ALA A 503 -20.15 -18.34 27.30
C ALA A 503 -21.27 -19.24 26.75
N GLU A 504 -22.21 -19.69 27.58
CA GLU A 504 -23.38 -20.47 27.15
C GLU A 504 -24.32 -19.67 26.24
N LYS A 505 -24.64 -18.42 26.59
CA LYS A 505 -25.50 -17.54 25.76
C LYS A 505 -24.84 -17.19 24.44
N ALA A 506 -23.53 -16.91 24.47
CA ALA A 506 -22.78 -16.68 23.25
C ALA A 506 -22.72 -17.96 22.38
N ALA A 507 -22.53 -19.14 22.97
CA ALA A 507 -22.55 -20.41 22.24
C ALA A 507 -23.90 -20.73 21.58
N ALA A 508 -24.99 -20.24 22.16
CA ALA A 508 -26.34 -20.39 21.60
C ALA A 508 -26.60 -19.49 20.38
N ASP A 509 -25.77 -18.47 20.13
CA ASP A 509 -25.92 -17.59 18.97
C ASP A 509 -25.64 -18.36 17.66
N PRO A 510 -26.54 -18.28 16.65
CA PRO A 510 -26.43 -19.09 15.44
C PRO A 510 -25.21 -18.80 14.57
N VAL A 511 -24.53 -17.65 14.74
CA VAL A 511 -23.30 -17.35 13.98
C VAL A 511 -22.04 -17.95 14.63
N VAL A 512 -22.05 -18.21 15.94
CA VAL A 512 -20.85 -18.66 16.67
C VAL A 512 -20.31 -20.00 16.16
N PRO A 513 -21.16 -21.02 15.90
CA PRO A 513 -20.69 -22.27 15.28
C PRO A 513 -20.03 -22.07 13.91
N VAL A 514 -20.48 -21.08 13.12
CA VAL A 514 -19.84 -20.75 11.83
C VAL A 514 -18.43 -20.24 12.08
N VAL A 515 -18.29 -19.26 12.98
CA VAL A 515 -16.98 -18.66 13.27
C VAL A 515 -16.00 -19.69 13.81
N GLN A 516 -16.41 -20.49 14.80
CA GLN A 516 -15.55 -21.54 15.37
C GLN A 516 -15.11 -22.54 14.30
N SER A 517 -16.04 -22.98 13.45
CA SER A 517 -15.77 -23.92 12.37
C SER A 517 -14.78 -23.35 11.33
N VAL A 518 -14.98 -22.10 10.92
CA VAL A 518 -14.12 -21.40 9.96
C VAL A 518 -12.72 -21.15 10.54
N VAL A 519 -12.63 -20.61 11.76
CA VAL A 519 -11.35 -20.31 12.42
C VAL A 519 -10.55 -21.59 12.67
N LYS A 520 -11.20 -22.66 13.13
CA LYS A 520 -10.54 -23.95 13.36
C LYS A 520 -9.92 -24.50 12.07
N LEU A 521 -10.70 -24.56 10.98
CA LEU A 521 -10.16 -25.03 9.70
C LEU A 521 -9.02 -24.14 9.19
N TYR A 522 -9.14 -22.83 9.33
CA TYR A 522 -8.07 -21.90 8.95
C TYR A 522 -6.77 -22.16 9.73
N GLN A 523 -6.87 -22.43 11.03
CA GLN A 523 -5.72 -22.77 11.87
C GLN A 523 -5.11 -24.13 11.52
N GLU A 524 -5.92 -25.15 11.22
CA GLU A 524 -5.46 -26.47 10.80
C GLU A 524 -4.67 -26.39 9.49
N LEU A 525 -5.23 -25.73 8.48
CA LEU A 525 -4.54 -25.47 7.20
C LEU A 525 -3.29 -24.60 7.39
N GLY A 526 -3.35 -23.63 8.30
CA GLY A 526 -2.21 -22.80 8.67
C GLY A 526 -1.06 -23.59 9.28
N LYS A 527 -1.35 -24.59 10.13
CA LYS A 527 -0.34 -25.51 10.68
C LYS A 527 0.26 -26.39 9.59
N GLU A 528 -0.56 -26.91 8.69
CA GLU A 528 -0.09 -27.72 7.54
C GLU A 528 0.83 -26.92 6.62
N ALA A 529 0.40 -25.73 6.17
CA ALA A 529 1.25 -24.84 5.39
C ALA A 529 2.49 -24.37 6.18
N GLY A 530 2.36 -24.22 7.50
CA GLY A 530 3.39 -23.81 8.43
C GLY A 530 4.61 -24.74 8.44
N ALA A 531 4.41 -26.05 8.23
CA ALA A 531 5.47 -27.05 8.18
C ALA A 531 6.52 -26.79 7.09
N TYR A 532 6.17 -26.01 6.05
CA TYR A 532 7.06 -25.64 4.95
C TYR A 532 7.75 -24.28 5.13
N SER A 533 7.49 -23.56 6.23
CA SER A 533 7.96 -22.18 6.41
C SER A 533 9.47 -22.09 6.59
N ALA A 534 10.05 -22.97 7.42
CA ALA A 534 11.50 -23.00 7.66
C ALA A 534 12.31 -23.30 6.37
N PRO A 535 12.06 -24.41 5.64
CA PRO A 535 12.81 -24.67 4.40
C PRO A 535 12.61 -23.58 3.35
N PHE A 536 11.40 -23.01 3.24
CA PHE A 536 11.13 -21.90 2.33
C PHE A 536 11.98 -20.67 2.69
N ALA A 537 11.97 -20.24 3.95
CA ALA A 537 12.72 -19.07 4.40
C ALA A 537 14.24 -19.25 4.22
N GLU A 538 14.76 -20.45 4.51
CA GLU A 538 16.17 -20.75 4.28
C GLU A 538 16.55 -20.68 2.81
N GLY A 539 15.76 -21.36 1.96
CA GLY A 539 16.00 -21.40 0.53
C GLY A 539 15.94 -20.02 -0.11
N ARG A 540 14.96 -19.18 0.28
CA ARG A 540 14.85 -17.78 -0.15
C ARG A 540 16.07 -16.96 0.28
N ARG A 541 16.45 -17.05 1.56
CA ARG A 541 17.59 -16.31 2.12
C ARG A 541 18.89 -16.67 1.40
N LYS A 542 19.16 -17.96 1.21
CA LYS A 542 20.35 -18.45 0.51
C LYS A 542 20.33 -18.12 -0.98
N TYR A 543 19.17 -18.22 -1.62
CA TYR A 543 19.01 -17.83 -3.03
C TYR A 543 19.36 -16.36 -3.25
N VAL A 544 18.78 -15.44 -2.47
CA VAL A 544 19.04 -14.00 -2.61
C VAL A 544 20.48 -13.66 -2.26
N ALA A 545 21.03 -14.24 -1.18
CA ALA A 545 22.44 -14.06 -0.85
C ALA A 545 23.38 -14.53 -1.97
N GLY A 546 23.13 -15.71 -2.54
CA GLY A 546 23.95 -16.26 -3.61
C GLY A 546 23.82 -15.49 -4.92
N LEU A 547 22.64 -14.93 -5.26
CA LEU A 547 22.50 -14.00 -6.38
C LEU A 547 23.42 -12.78 -6.21
N MET A 548 23.47 -12.21 -5.01
CA MET A 548 24.34 -11.07 -4.71
C MET A 548 25.83 -11.43 -4.80
N LEU A 549 26.21 -12.65 -4.41
CA LEU A 549 27.58 -13.17 -4.54
C LEU A 549 27.95 -13.50 -5.99
N GLN A 550 26.99 -13.95 -6.80
CA GLN A 550 27.17 -14.25 -8.22
C GLN A 550 27.44 -12.97 -9.05
N HIS A 551 26.84 -11.84 -8.66
CA HIS A 551 26.98 -10.55 -9.35
C HIS A 551 27.33 -9.42 -8.36
N PRO A 552 28.55 -9.40 -7.81
CA PRO A 552 28.96 -8.44 -6.78
C PRO A 552 29.07 -6.99 -7.30
N GLU A 553 29.22 -6.80 -8.60
CA GLU A 553 29.28 -5.49 -9.27
C GLU A 553 27.90 -4.85 -9.47
N LYS A 554 26.82 -5.63 -9.38
CA LYS A 554 25.46 -5.13 -9.56
C LYS A 554 25.04 -4.28 -8.35
N ALA A 555 24.43 -3.13 -8.61
CA ALA A 555 23.74 -2.37 -7.57
C ALA A 555 22.44 -3.07 -7.19
N TRP A 556 22.41 -3.71 -6.01
CA TRP A 556 21.26 -4.47 -5.54
C TRP A 556 20.29 -3.58 -4.75
N ALA A 557 19.01 -3.65 -5.10
CA ALA A 557 17.92 -3.04 -4.32
C ALA A 557 17.12 -4.15 -3.62
N SER A 558 16.94 -4.03 -2.31
CA SER A 558 16.09 -4.95 -1.54
C SER A 558 14.62 -4.80 -1.91
N ASP A 559 13.84 -5.89 -1.79
CA ASP A 559 12.39 -5.80 -1.84
C ASP A 559 11.85 -4.76 -0.85
N ALA A 560 10.78 -4.07 -1.23
CA ALA A 560 10.07 -3.14 -0.37
C ALA A 560 9.51 -3.85 0.87
N ASN A 561 9.52 -3.15 2.00
CA ASN A 561 9.08 -3.68 3.30
C ASN A 561 8.50 -2.58 4.21
N PHE A 562 7.85 -1.59 3.60
CA PHE A 562 7.24 -0.42 4.25
C PHE A 562 8.24 0.40 5.09
N THR A 563 9.41 0.65 4.51
CA THR A 563 10.47 1.51 5.07
C THR A 563 10.78 2.64 4.10
N LEU A 564 11.40 3.72 4.57
CA LEU A 564 11.72 4.87 3.72
C LEU A 564 12.72 4.48 2.62
N ARG A 565 12.31 4.65 1.36
CA ARG A 565 13.12 4.43 0.16
C ARG A 565 13.16 5.68 -0.72
N LEU A 566 14.12 5.70 -1.63
CA LEU A 566 14.21 6.66 -2.72
C LEU A 566 14.21 5.91 -4.06
N THR A 567 13.46 6.41 -5.04
CA THR A 567 13.59 6.05 -6.46
C THR A 567 13.81 7.32 -7.27
N TYR A 568 14.42 7.21 -8.45
CA TYR A 568 14.70 8.36 -9.30
C TYR A 568 14.68 7.99 -10.78
N GLY A 569 14.37 8.98 -11.60
CA GLY A 569 14.09 8.81 -13.01
C GLY A 569 13.93 10.16 -13.71
N ARG A 570 13.07 10.20 -14.71
CA ARG A 570 12.78 11.30 -15.61
C ARG A 570 11.29 11.35 -15.95
N VAL A 571 10.82 12.52 -16.31
CA VAL A 571 9.49 12.72 -16.89
C VAL A 571 9.49 12.26 -18.35
N LEU A 572 8.74 11.20 -18.69
CA LEU A 572 8.78 10.58 -20.03
C LEU A 572 7.41 10.08 -20.51
N PRO A 573 7.15 10.12 -21.83
CA PRO A 573 6.03 9.41 -22.45
C PRO A 573 6.28 7.89 -22.44
N TYR A 574 5.32 7.11 -22.93
CA TYR A 574 5.53 5.69 -23.21
C TYR A 574 4.58 5.16 -24.29
N GLU A 575 4.92 3.99 -24.85
CA GLU A 575 4.15 3.33 -25.90
C GLU A 575 3.48 2.06 -25.34
N PRO A 576 2.16 2.08 -25.04
CA PRO A 576 1.48 0.91 -24.49
C PRO A 576 1.29 -0.24 -25.50
N ALA A 577 1.28 0.09 -26.80
CA ALA A 577 1.04 -0.80 -27.91
C ALA A 577 1.58 -0.20 -29.23
N ASP A 578 1.74 -1.05 -30.24
CA ASP A 578 2.16 -0.64 -31.58
C ASP A 578 1.26 0.47 -32.15
N GLY A 579 1.88 1.55 -32.64
CA GLY A 579 1.20 2.72 -33.21
C GLY A 579 0.50 3.63 -32.19
N VAL A 580 0.65 3.40 -30.88
CA VAL A 580 0.05 4.24 -29.82
C VAL A 580 1.15 4.82 -28.95
N GLU A 581 1.19 6.15 -28.85
CA GLU A 581 2.05 6.87 -27.91
C GLU A 581 1.18 7.61 -26.90
N TYR A 582 1.47 7.41 -25.62
CA TYR A 582 0.90 8.21 -24.56
C TYR A 582 1.88 9.28 -24.11
N ASN A 583 1.46 10.53 -24.30
CA ASN A 583 2.16 11.72 -23.83
C ASN A 583 2.37 11.68 -22.30
N TYR A 584 3.39 12.40 -21.82
CA TYR A 584 3.83 12.41 -20.42
C TYR A 584 2.98 13.27 -19.50
N TYR A 585 2.01 14.06 -20.00
CA TYR A 585 1.13 14.87 -19.18
C TYR A 585 -0.30 14.94 -19.75
N THR A 586 -1.26 15.20 -18.86
CA THR A 586 -2.68 15.44 -19.16
C THR A 586 -3.10 16.83 -18.73
N THR A 587 -4.28 17.28 -19.17
CA THR A 587 -4.77 18.64 -18.86
C THR A 587 -6.23 18.62 -18.42
N LEU A 588 -6.70 19.73 -17.86
CA LEU A 588 -8.09 19.92 -17.46
C LEU A 588 -9.08 19.75 -18.63
N LYS A 589 -8.63 19.93 -19.89
CA LYS A 589 -9.43 19.61 -21.08
C LYS A 589 -9.88 18.14 -21.08
N GLY A 590 -9.03 17.21 -20.68
CA GLY A 590 -9.35 15.79 -20.64
C GLY A 590 -10.38 15.43 -19.56
N VAL A 591 -10.47 16.20 -18.47
CA VAL A 591 -11.59 16.09 -17.51
C VAL A 591 -12.91 16.41 -18.19
N MET A 592 -12.96 17.48 -18.99
CA MET A 592 -14.16 17.91 -19.70
C MET A 592 -14.56 16.93 -20.82
N GLU A 593 -13.58 16.34 -21.51
CA GLU A 593 -13.81 15.30 -22.52
C GLU A 593 -14.34 13.99 -21.92
N LYS A 594 -13.99 13.71 -20.66
CA LYS A 594 -14.44 12.50 -19.94
C LYS A 594 -15.74 12.69 -19.17
N GLU A 595 -16.32 13.89 -19.09
CA GLU A 595 -17.59 14.08 -18.38
C GLU A 595 -18.69 13.18 -18.97
N ASP A 596 -19.31 12.35 -18.13
CA ASP A 596 -20.39 11.46 -18.54
C ASP A 596 -21.59 11.52 -17.58
N PRO A 597 -22.69 12.21 -17.96
CA PRO A 597 -23.92 12.25 -17.19
C PRO A 597 -24.60 10.88 -16.99
N LYS A 598 -24.24 9.86 -17.79
CA LYS A 598 -24.74 8.48 -17.62
C LYS A 598 -23.94 7.68 -16.60
N ASN A 599 -22.71 8.10 -16.30
CA ASN A 599 -21.88 7.55 -15.24
C ASN A 599 -21.41 8.65 -14.28
N PRO A 600 -22.35 9.35 -13.58
CA PRO A 600 -22.00 10.45 -12.69
C PRO A 600 -21.29 9.97 -11.41
N ALA A 601 -21.30 8.66 -11.13
CA ALA A 601 -20.57 8.09 -10.00
C ALA A 601 -19.04 8.20 -10.18
N GLU A 602 -18.56 8.15 -11.42
CA GLU A 602 -17.12 8.20 -11.72
C GLU A 602 -16.73 9.45 -12.52
N PHE A 603 -17.60 9.94 -13.40
CA PHE A 603 -17.28 10.98 -14.39
C PHE A 603 -18.14 12.24 -14.25
N TYR A 604 -18.62 12.54 -13.05
CA TYR A 604 -19.22 13.84 -12.75
C TYR A 604 -18.15 14.93 -12.65
N VAL A 605 -18.40 16.10 -13.27
CA VAL A 605 -17.54 17.27 -13.16
C VAL A 605 -18.30 18.38 -12.41
N PRO A 606 -17.77 18.91 -11.29
CA PRO A 606 -18.40 20.00 -10.56
C PRO A 606 -18.60 21.25 -11.42
N GLU A 607 -19.75 21.92 -11.28
CA GLU A 607 -20.07 23.11 -12.07
C GLU A 607 -19.02 24.21 -11.91
N ARG A 608 -18.56 24.44 -10.67
CA ARG A 608 -17.47 25.39 -10.39
C ARG A 608 -16.19 25.13 -11.18
N LEU A 609 -15.85 23.85 -11.42
CA LEU A 609 -14.66 23.49 -12.19
C LEU A 609 -14.88 23.77 -13.69
N LYS A 610 -16.11 23.59 -14.20
CA LYS A 610 -16.48 23.95 -15.57
C LYS A 610 -16.43 25.46 -15.80
N GLU A 611 -16.93 26.25 -14.86
CA GLU A 611 -16.86 27.72 -14.91
C GLU A 611 -15.41 28.19 -15.03
N LEU A 612 -14.52 27.68 -14.16
CA LEU A 612 -13.09 27.98 -14.18
C LEU A 612 -12.43 27.58 -15.51
N TYR A 613 -12.80 26.42 -16.05
CA TYR A 613 -12.32 25.95 -17.34
C TYR A 613 -12.80 26.83 -18.51
N ALA A 614 -14.09 27.16 -18.56
CA ALA A 614 -14.69 27.99 -19.60
C ALA A 614 -14.10 29.41 -19.60
N ALA A 615 -13.87 29.98 -18.42
CA ALA A 615 -13.24 31.29 -18.26
C ALA A 615 -11.71 31.26 -18.46
N ARG A 616 -11.09 30.08 -18.50
CA ARG A 616 -9.63 29.88 -18.43
C ARG A 616 -8.99 30.60 -17.23
N ASP A 617 -9.68 30.66 -16.09
CA ASP A 617 -9.20 31.31 -14.87
C ASP A 617 -8.21 30.40 -14.11
N PHE A 618 -7.09 30.08 -14.74
CA PHE A 618 -6.05 29.21 -14.19
C PHE A 618 -4.96 29.98 -13.43
N GLY A 619 -4.93 31.31 -13.56
CA GLY A 619 -3.94 32.16 -12.89
C GLY A 619 -2.48 31.72 -13.16
N PRO A 620 -1.61 31.70 -12.13
CA PRO A 620 -0.20 31.34 -12.29
C PRO A 620 0.04 29.82 -12.45
N TYR A 621 -1.00 29.00 -12.44
CA TYR A 621 -0.91 27.54 -12.46
C TYR A 621 -0.94 26.96 -13.88
N ALA A 622 -1.28 27.77 -14.88
CA ALA A 622 -1.22 27.36 -16.27
C ALA A 622 0.24 27.15 -16.73
N ASN A 623 0.43 26.21 -17.65
CA ASN A 623 1.71 26.03 -18.33
C ASN A 623 1.97 27.16 -19.36
N GLU A 624 3.13 27.13 -20.00
CA GLU A 624 3.54 28.11 -21.01
C GLU A 624 2.57 28.19 -22.22
N ARG A 625 1.73 27.18 -22.45
CA ARG A 625 0.68 27.15 -23.50
C ARG A 625 -0.69 27.64 -23.01
N GLY A 626 -0.80 28.08 -21.75
CA GLY A 626 -2.07 28.49 -21.16
C GLY A 626 -2.99 27.32 -20.78
N GLU A 627 -2.47 26.11 -20.67
CA GLU A 627 -3.21 24.92 -20.27
C GLU A 627 -2.97 24.61 -18.79
N LEU A 628 -4.01 24.16 -18.09
CA LEU A 628 -3.87 23.63 -16.75
C LEU A 628 -3.55 22.14 -16.82
N VAL A 629 -2.31 21.78 -16.50
CA VAL A 629 -1.85 20.38 -16.42
C VAL A 629 -2.46 19.73 -15.19
N THR A 630 -3.04 18.53 -15.34
CA THR A 630 -3.69 17.78 -14.25
C THR A 630 -2.75 16.75 -13.64
N CYS A 631 -2.15 15.91 -14.48
CA CYS A 631 -1.27 14.82 -14.06
C CYS A 631 -0.07 14.72 -15.01
N PHE A 632 0.98 14.05 -14.57
CA PHE A 632 2.15 13.73 -15.39
C PHE A 632 2.75 12.37 -15.02
N LEU A 633 3.65 11.89 -15.88
CA LEU A 633 4.36 10.64 -15.74
C LEU A 633 5.84 10.83 -15.39
N ALA A 634 6.39 9.90 -14.62
CA ALA A 634 7.83 9.71 -14.46
C ALA A 634 8.20 8.22 -14.51
N ASP A 635 9.37 7.85 -15.04
CA ASP A 635 9.87 6.46 -15.07
C ASP A 635 10.46 5.97 -13.72
N CYS A 636 9.96 6.51 -12.61
CA CYS A 636 10.32 6.10 -11.25
C CYS A 636 9.69 4.75 -10.84
N ASP A 637 10.39 3.99 -9.98
CA ASP A 637 9.96 2.68 -9.45
C ASP A 637 9.18 2.81 -8.13
N ILE A 638 7.87 2.65 -8.20
CA ILE A 638 6.95 2.75 -7.05
C ILE A 638 6.11 1.48 -6.89
N THR A 639 5.52 1.31 -5.70
CA THR A 639 4.47 0.32 -5.43
C THR A 639 3.46 0.90 -4.42
N GLY A 640 2.44 0.13 -4.05
CA GLY A 640 1.51 0.49 -2.98
C GLY A 640 2.28 0.89 -1.71
N GLY A 641 1.89 2.00 -1.07
CA GLY A 641 2.65 2.64 0.00
C GLY A 641 3.38 3.92 -0.44
N ASN A 642 3.74 4.02 -1.73
CA ASN A 642 4.21 5.29 -2.31
C ASN A 642 3.09 6.30 -2.57
N SER A 643 1.82 5.93 -2.41
CA SER A 643 0.73 6.88 -2.48
C SER A 643 0.96 8.07 -1.54
N GLY A 644 0.88 9.27 -2.10
CA GLY A 644 1.14 10.52 -1.42
C GLY A 644 2.64 10.76 -1.22
N SER A 645 3.52 10.14 -2.02
CA SER A 645 4.94 10.48 -1.99
C SER A 645 5.18 11.75 -2.82
N PRO A 646 6.07 12.66 -2.38
CA PRO A 646 6.43 13.80 -3.17
C PRO A 646 7.25 13.36 -4.39
N VAL A 647 6.87 13.88 -5.56
CA VAL A 647 7.72 13.90 -6.74
C VAL A 647 8.51 15.19 -6.70
N LEU A 648 9.83 15.06 -6.66
CA LEU A 648 10.78 16.15 -6.47
C LEU A 648 11.62 16.35 -7.73
N ASN A 649 11.86 17.61 -8.10
CA ASN A 649 12.74 17.94 -9.22
C ASN A 649 14.24 17.81 -8.82
N ALA A 650 15.13 18.15 -9.76
CA ALA A 650 16.58 18.09 -9.57
C ALA A 650 17.12 18.86 -8.36
N LYS A 651 16.38 19.83 -7.82
CA LYS A 651 16.74 20.68 -6.68
C LYS A 651 16.05 20.27 -5.37
N GLY A 652 15.24 19.22 -5.38
CA GLY A 652 14.46 18.79 -4.21
C GLY A 652 13.23 19.65 -3.95
N GLU A 653 12.68 20.30 -4.97
CA GLU A 653 11.44 21.09 -4.89
C GLU A 653 10.26 20.22 -5.37
N LEU A 654 9.11 20.33 -4.70
CA LEU A 654 7.90 19.57 -4.99
C LEU A 654 7.30 19.99 -6.34
N ILE A 655 7.15 19.01 -7.25
CA ILE A 655 6.54 19.18 -8.57
C ILE A 655 5.26 18.34 -8.74
N GLY A 656 5.00 17.39 -7.85
CA GLY A 656 3.76 16.63 -7.86
C GLY A 656 3.68 15.61 -6.72
N LEU A 657 2.57 14.88 -6.67
CA LEU A 657 2.35 13.80 -5.72
C LEU A 657 2.11 12.50 -6.46
N ALA A 658 2.92 11.48 -6.21
CA ALA A 658 2.72 10.15 -6.75
C ALA A 658 1.46 9.54 -6.17
N PHE A 659 0.60 8.95 -7.01
CA PHE A 659 -0.64 8.34 -6.55
C PHE A 659 -1.01 7.03 -7.22
N ASP A 660 -0.40 6.68 -8.35
CA ASP A 660 -0.73 5.46 -9.07
C ASP A 660 0.41 5.01 -10.01
N GLY A 661 0.33 3.78 -10.51
CA GLY A 661 1.13 3.27 -11.63
C GLY A 661 0.28 3.04 -12.88
N ASN A 662 0.90 2.89 -14.05
CA ASN A 662 0.18 2.59 -15.29
C ASN A 662 -0.11 1.09 -15.49
N TRP A 663 -1.15 0.81 -16.26
CA TRP A 663 -1.74 -0.52 -16.46
C TRP A 663 -0.77 -1.53 -17.09
N GLU A 664 0.05 -1.07 -18.04
CA GLU A 664 1.00 -1.94 -18.75
C GLU A 664 2.14 -2.44 -17.85
N ALA A 665 2.35 -1.79 -16.71
CA ALA A 665 3.45 -2.06 -15.78
C ALA A 665 3.01 -2.64 -14.44
N MET A 666 1.81 -3.22 -14.36
CA MET A 666 1.31 -3.84 -13.12
C MET A 666 2.07 -5.09 -12.68
N SER A 667 3.02 -5.59 -13.49
CA SER A 667 4.03 -6.56 -13.04
C SER A 667 5.14 -5.94 -12.19
N GLY A 668 5.11 -4.61 -12.00
CA GLY A 668 6.11 -3.79 -11.34
C GLY A 668 6.36 -4.13 -9.87
N ASP A 669 5.70 -5.11 -9.26
CA ASP A 669 6.13 -5.66 -7.96
C ASP A 669 7.08 -6.86 -8.11
N VAL A 670 7.08 -7.51 -9.28
CA VAL A 670 7.81 -8.75 -9.57
C VAL A 670 8.95 -8.53 -10.57
N ALA A 671 8.71 -7.69 -11.58
CA ALA A 671 9.69 -7.33 -12.61
C ALA A 671 9.45 -5.90 -13.10
N PHE A 672 10.49 -5.08 -13.06
CA PHE A 672 10.46 -3.70 -13.55
C PHE A 672 10.72 -3.69 -15.06
N GLU A 673 9.93 -2.93 -15.81
CA GLU A 673 10.09 -2.78 -17.26
C GLU A 673 10.34 -1.30 -17.60
N PRO A 674 11.60 -0.88 -17.84
CA PRO A 674 11.93 0.54 -18.04
C PRO A 674 11.14 1.20 -19.18
N GLU A 675 10.84 0.44 -20.23
CA GLU A 675 10.13 0.96 -21.41
C GLU A 675 8.65 1.23 -21.13
N LEU A 676 8.03 0.54 -20.17
CA LEU A 676 6.58 0.58 -19.92
C LEU A 676 6.21 1.21 -18.57
N GLN A 677 7.06 1.09 -17.55
CA GLN A 677 6.72 1.46 -16.18
C GLN A 677 6.78 2.96 -15.98
N ARG A 678 5.64 3.51 -15.55
CA ARG A 678 5.47 4.93 -15.27
C ARG A 678 4.72 5.10 -13.95
N THR A 679 5.29 5.91 -13.08
CA THR A 679 4.58 6.53 -11.96
C THR A 679 3.66 7.61 -12.50
N ILE A 680 2.40 7.59 -12.07
CA ILE A 680 1.41 8.64 -12.30
C ILE A 680 1.40 9.57 -11.10
N ALA A 681 1.59 10.86 -11.35
CA ALA A 681 1.59 11.91 -10.33
C ALA A 681 0.59 13.01 -10.66
N VAL A 682 -0.06 13.57 -9.63
CA VAL A 682 -0.85 14.79 -9.79
C VAL A 682 0.12 15.96 -9.85
N ASP A 683 -0.07 16.86 -10.82
CA ASP A 683 0.78 18.04 -10.97
C ASP A 683 0.52 18.99 -9.80
N ILE A 684 1.59 19.47 -9.16
CA ILE A 684 1.46 20.35 -7.99
C ILE A 684 0.70 21.64 -8.33
N ARG A 685 0.75 22.11 -9.57
CA ARG A 685 -0.01 23.27 -10.03
C ARG A 685 -1.50 22.99 -10.04
N TYR A 686 -1.94 21.76 -10.32
CA TYR A 686 -3.35 21.38 -10.23
C TYR A 686 -3.84 21.31 -8.78
N VAL A 687 -2.99 20.83 -7.88
CA VAL A 687 -3.23 20.86 -6.43
C VAL A 687 -3.43 22.31 -5.95
N LEU A 688 -2.47 23.19 -6.25
CA LEU A 688 -2.54 24.59 -5.86
C LEU A 688 -3.70 25.34 -6.54
N PHE A 689 -3.99 25.06 -7.80
CA PHE A 689 -5.17 25.59 -8.49
C PHE A 689 -6.46 25.17 -7.78
N THR A 690 -6.55 23.91 -7.35
CA THR A 690 -7.75 23.41 -6.67
C THR A 690 -7.92 24.09 -5.30
N ILE A 691 -6.83 24.28 -4.55
CA ILE A 691 -6.84 25.00 -3.27
C ILE A 691 -7.21 26.49 -3.47
N ASP A 692 -6.60 27.16 -4.45
CA ASP A 692 -6.75 28.60 -4.68
C ASP A 692 -8.06 28.95 -5.39
N LYS A 693 -8.25 28.44 -6.62
CA LYS A 693 -9.29 28.88 -7.54
C LYS A 693 -10.61 28.14 -7.37
N PHE A 694 -10.54 26.84 -7.11
CA PHE A 694 -11.74 26.02 -6.91
C PHE A 694 -12.30 26.20 -5.49
N ALA A 695 -11.44 26.07 -4.47
CA ALA A 695 -11.86 26.11 -3.07
C ALA A 695 -11.84 27.51 -2.43
N GLY A 696 -11.09 28.46 -2.98
CA GLY A 696 -10.95 29.80 -2.39
C GLY A 696 -10.11 29.83 -1.11
N ALA A 697 -9.34 28.79 -0.82
CA ALA A 697 -8.56 28.64 0.42
C ALA A 697 -7.17 29.31 0.31
N ARG A 698 -7.16 30.60 -0.06
CA ARG A 698 -5.92 31.35 -0.35
C ARG A 698 -4.92 31.36 0.80
N TRP A 699 -5.40 31.36 2.04
CA TRP A 699 -4.56 31.36 3.24
C TRP A 699 -3.59 30.17 3.30
N LEU A 700 -3.95 29.03 2.72
CA LEU A 700 -3.07 27.87 2.59
C LEU A 700 -1.96 28.10 1.57
N ILE A 701 -2.24 28.82 0.48
CA ILE A 701 -1.23 29.19 -0.52
C ILE A 701 -0.20 30.14 0.09
N ASP A 702 -0.66 31.07 0.92
CA ASP A 702 0.20 32.06 1.58
C ASP A 702 1.13 31.44 2.65
N GLU A 703 0.83 30.22 3.11
CA GLU A 703 1.66 29.45 4.05
C GLU A 703 2.82 28.71 3.36
N LEU A 704 2.77 28.52 2.04
CA LEU A 704 3.75 27.73 1.29
C LEU A 704 4.96 28.56 0.84
N ASP A 705 6.14 27.93 0.81
CA ASP A 705 7.33 28.49 0.16
C ASP A 705 7.34 28.11 -1.33
N ILE A 706 6.79 29.01 -2.16
CA ILE A 706 6.64 28.81 -3.60
C ILE A 706 7.84 29.37 -4.38
N VAL A 707 8.45 28.52 -5.20
CA VAL A 707 9.58 28.86 -6.09
C VAL A 707 9.18 28.78 -7.57
N ARG A 708 9.90 29.51 -8.43
CA ARG A 708 9.62 29.65 -9.88
C ARG A 708 10.82 29.34 -10.74
#